data_AF-A0A349DEN6-F1
#
_entry.id   AF-A0A349DEN6-F1
#
_cell.length_a   1.000
_cell.length_b   1.000
_cell.length_c   1.000
_cell.angle_alpha   90.00
_cell.angle_beta   90.00
_cell.angle_gamma   90.00
#
_symmetry.space_group_name_H-M   'P 1'
#
loop_
_entity.id
_entity.type
_entity.pdbx_description
1 polymer ?
#
loop_
_entity_poly.entity_id
_entity_poly.type
_entity_poly.pdbx_seq_one_letter_code
_entity_poly.pdbx_strand_id
1 'polypeptide(L)'
;MRKTLSIILSIVMVLSLMAYIPSTAFAAAYDSIGEYDFKITNPYESVNWDTWKAYKGATHVHTVRSDGDIELDDMIEKYYSLGFQALALTDHGTVNYSWTKDQTRLSIFGYQYFSHGNIDELTEERYKEITTGADRGGDGMTEVPLGIELNGASTAKCHVNSYYADCGHGDLELDAKWPEDAIKKSQAAGGICHINHVGEWTEGRHDINTYNDEFVTKFSKLFLNYSACIGMELVNTKDNRTHNDRYLYDETLKRTAPLGRNIWGFCEDDAHDFGDVANNAQYFVMPENTQANIRTSMENGTFFACSKTAKTEAELGDGFEAQGEFPMISRVNVDDETNQISVNPYNANVVKMVADGKVIAEKKVKNDNDTITFDLNDYEDEINSYVRIYVLGDGGICYAQPFLVTKADTSTSSVQFILPSADTTVTVKDSNGNVIDACNSDNFYKLGAGTYTYTASRTGYETKTDKFTVTQASVNAGLQIKINVQLKADLGVVTTMFYVPETIYLAPGSNSFQYYVDRENKADGALISNASKTTGNVFFNCDKATDVTVSVSDSTVSYTNGSSSSNGTLSTAISAGRINSAPAAGSGKTIKWTATFTLQNGEKGTATAYSYVYAPNTSEVAAGIRQVHTYSTDVFNQGVLYAIGFDRVTGGSYTCAKNFFTDSAPTANTGIGDWFTKSANGGVEYGSWSHKSNAKDSHTVNGGTGTVYVDSSRITNLNQVPNLKIGYWQCDIQGDDVASGYIKQTVDGTTTTVTNLSAKVGSAYSNGISYANKIGAEGTKKLTISAYTITLRGKRQNNNYYNVTINANYVNKAELRTAYNAAICSAYEMADNGAYTTALMNAGTVLGNPAATASEVSTAYTALINAI
;
A
#
# COMPACT_ATOMS: atom_id res chain seq x y z
N MET A 1 -7.63 -14.52 58.11
CA MET A 1 -8.89 -15.00 57.46
C MET A 1 -9.93 -13.93 57.13
N ARG A 2 -9.72 -12.62 57.35
CA ARG A 2 -10.58 -11.56 56.73
C ARG A 2 -9.82 -10.50 55.92
N LYS A 3 -8.53 -10.25 56.19
CA LYS A 3 -7.70 -9.35 55.36
C LYS A 3 -7.08 -10.02 54.14
N THR A 4 -6.97 -11.35 54.18
CA THR A 4 -6.63 -12.24 53.06
C THR A 4 -7.70 -12.31 51.97
N LEU A 5 -8.84 -11.62 52.09
CA LEU A 5 -9.94 -11.65 51.12
C LEU A 5 -10.18 -10.30 50.40
N SER A 6 -9.64 -9.18 50.91
CA SER A 6 -9.94 -7.84 50.35
C SER A 6 -8.89 -7.25 49.42
N ILE A 7 -7.61 -7.66 49.50
CA ILE A 7 -6.58 -7.13 48.58
C ILE A 7 -6.45 -8.00 47.32
N ILE A 8 -6.83 -9.29 47.40
CA ILE A 8 -7.04 -10.17 46.23
C ILE A 8 -8.04 -9.54 45.23
N LEU A 9 -8.99 -8.72 45.69
CA LEU A 9 -9.94 -8.01 44.83
C LEU A 9 -9.37 -6.76 44.14
N SER A 10 -8.36 -6.12 44.73
CA SER A 10 -7.68 -4.95 44.13
C SER A 10 -6.67 -5.37 43.07
N ILE A 11 -6.05 -6.53 43.24
CA ILE A 11 -5.13 -7.13 42.26
C ILE A 11 -5.90 -7.61 41.00
N VAL A 12 -7.13 -8.14 41.17
CA VAL A 12 -7.97 -8.60 40.04
C VAL A 12 -8.53 -7.46 39.17
N MET A 13 -8.63 -6.23 39.69
CA MET A 13 -9.12 -5.07 38.90
C MET A 13 -8.02 -4.29 38.17
N VAL A 14 -6.75 -4.46 38.56
CA VAL A 14 -5.61 -3.92 37.81
C VAL A 14 -5.14 -4.92 36.74
N LEU A 15 -5.37 -6.22 36.96
CA LEU A 15 -5.14 -7.31 36.00
C LEU A 15 -6.12 -7.34 34.81
N SER A 16 -7.13 -6.47 34.76
CA SER A 16 -8.12 -6.42 33.65
C SER A 16 -8.03 -5.18 32.75
N LEU A 17 -7.05 -4.29 32.98
CA LEU A 17 -6.91 -3.02 32.25
C LEU A 17 -5.54 -2.79 31.59
N MET A 18 -4.59 -3.72 31.73
CA MET A 18 -3.50 -3.90 30.76
C MET A 18 -3.95 -4.92 29.71
N ALA A 19 -5.08 -4.59 29.09
CA ALA A 19 -5.55 -5.22 27.88
C ALA A 19 -4.53 -4.93 26.78
N TYR A 20 -4.00 -6.01 26.21
CA TYR A 20 -3.90 -6.19 24.76
C TYR A 20 -3.64 -4.88 24.00
N ILE A 21 -2.40 -4.38 24.06
CA ILE A 21 -1.94 -3.46 23.02
C ILE A 21 -1.73 -4.36 21.80
N PRO A 22 -2.53 -4.20 20.72
CA PRO A 22 -2.34 -4.98 19.52
C PRO A 22 -0.89 -4.78 19.05
N SER A 23 -0.22 -5.92 18.82
CA SER A 23 1.05 -6.01 18.13
C SER A 23 1.06 -5.02 16.97
N THR A 24 2.07 -4.17 16.94
CA THR A 24 2.36 -3.32 15.78
C THR A 24 2.39 -4.23 14.56
N ALA A 25 1.47 -4.00 13.61
CA ALA A 25 1.36 -4.76 12.38
C ALA A 25 2.74 -4.85 11.72
N PHE A 26 3.33 -6.04 11.75
CA PHE A 26 4.54 -6.34 11.02
C PHE A 26 4.20 -6.37 9.54
N ALA A 27 5.03 -5.74 8.71
CA ALA A 27 4.96 -5.98 7.28
C ALA A 27 5.35 -7.45 7.07
N ALA A 28 4.35 -8.32 6.87
CA ALA A 28 4.60 -9.72 6.56
C ALA A 28 5.50 -9.80 5.31
N ALA A 29 6.61 -10.51 5.43
CA ALA A 29 7.35 -10.94 4.26
C ALA A 29 6.46 -11.89 3.42
N TYR A 30 6.82 -12.14 2.16
CA TYR A 30 6.10 -13.12 1.33
C TYR A 30 5.94 -14.45 2.10
N ASP A 31 4.69 -14.83 2.39
CA ASP A 31 4.30 -16.10 3.03
C ASP A 31 4.39 -17.24 2.01
N SER A 32 5.32 -18.17 2.23
CA SER A 32 5.46 -19.40 1.44
C SER A 32 4.51 -20.45 1.99
N ILE A 33 3.71 -21.09 1.12
CA ILE A 33 2.75 -22.09 1.56
C ILE A 33 3.40 -23.49 1.49
N GLY A 34 3.55 -24.14 2.66
CA GLY A 34 4.08 -25.50 2.80
C GLY A 34 2.98 -26.57 2.88
N GLU A 35 3.38 -27.85 2.78
CA GLU A 35 2.58 -29.04 3.08
C GLU A 35 2.24 -29.14 4.57
N TYR A 36 3.08 -28.58 5.46
CA TYR A 36 2.89 -28.65 6.90
C TYR A 36 2.54 -27.30 7.54
N ASP A 37 1.87 -27.39 8.68
CA ASP A 37 1.68 -26.29 9.62
C ASP A 37 2.61 -26.49 10.83
N PHE A 38 3.28 -25.43 11.28
CA PHE A 38 4.26 -25.49 12.35
C PHE A 38 3.73 -24.83 13.61
N LYS A 39 3.57 -25.59 14.68
CA LYS A 39 3.45 -24.99 16.02
C LYS A 39 4.84 -24.73 16.58
N ILE A 40 5.16 -23.46 16.85
CA ILE A 40 6.50 -23.02 17.26
C ILE A 40 6.47 -22.65 18.75
N THR A 41 7.23 -23.38 19.57
CA THR A 41 7.43 -23.03 20.98
C THR A 41 8.57 -22.02 21.07
N ASN A 42 8.22 -20.77 21.40
CA ASN A 42 9.16 -19.65 21.46
C ASN A 42 9.73 -19.45 22.87
N PRO A 43 11.05 -19.63 23.10
CA PRO A 43 11.65 -19.38 24.42
C PRO A 43 11.54 -17.92 24.86
N TYR A 44 11.31 -16.99 23.91
CA TYR A 44 11.18 -15.56 24.18
C TYR A 44 9.72 -15.07 24.22
N GLU A 45 8.72 -15.95 24.26
CA GLU A 45 7.29 -15.57 24.21
C GLU A 45 6.89 -14.59 25.32
N SER A 46 7.49 -14.72 26.51
CA SER A 46 7.23 -13.83 27.66
C SER A 46 7.97 -12.49 27.62
N VAL A 47 8.91 -12.31 26.69
CA VAL A 47 9.77 -11.12 26.63
C VAL A 47 9.01 -9.92 26.09
N ASN A 48 8.97 -8.85 26.87
CA ASN A 48 8.53 -7.55 26.39
C ASN A 48 9.71 -6.78 25.79
N TRP A 49 9.93 -6.93 24.48
CA TRP A 49 11.04 -6.34 23.75
C TRP A 49 11.11 -4.80 23.79
N ASP A 50 10.03 -4.11 24.13
CA ASP A 50 10.00 -2.65 24.18
C ASP A 50 10.48 -2.09 25.53
N THR A 51 10.43 -2.90 26.58
CA THR A 51 10.71 -2.45 27.96
C THR A 51 11.80 -3.25 28.66
N TRP A 52 11.98 -4.52 28.30
CA TRP A 52 13.00 -5.38 28.88
C TRP A 52 14.35 -5.11 28.22
N LYS A 53 15.42 -5.38 28.97
CA LYS A 53 16.80 -5.19 28.51
C LYS A 53 17.55 -6.51 28.51
N ALA A 54 18.58 -6.60 27.68
CA ALA A 54 19.55 -7.67 27.70
C ALA A 54 20.69 -7.31 28.66
N TYR A 55 20.82 -8.05 29.77
CA TYR A 55 21.86 -7.85 30.79
C TYR A 55 22.98 -8.87 30.59
N LYS A 56 24.20 -8.38 30.42
CA LYS A 56 25.41 -9.17 30.17
C LYS A 56 25.84 -9.89 31.45
N GLY A 57 26.04 -11.19 31.39
CA GLY A 57 26.44 -12.02 32.52
C GLY A 57 27.50 -13.05 32.18
N ALA A 58 28.23 -13.47 33.22
CA ALA A 58 29.15 -14.60 33.19
C ALA A 58 28.75 -15.59 34.29
N THR A 59 28.64 -16.88 33.95
CA THR A 59 28.12 -17.87 34.90
C THR A 59 29.10 -18.99 35.22
N HIS A 60 30.24 -19.05 34.55
CA HIS A 60 31.35 -19.93 34.89
C HIS A 60 32.65 -19.15 35.12
N VAL A 61 32.99 -18.90 36.38
CA VAL A 61 34.15 -18.08 36.79
C VAL A 61 34.78 -18.62 38.06
N HIS A 62 36.11 -18.71 38.06
CA HIS A 62 36.91 -19.22 39.18
C HIS A 62 37.76 -18.12 39.81
N THR A 63 38.12 -18.33 41.07
CA THR A 63 38.97 -17.44 41.85
C THR A 63 40.01 -18.28 42.59
N VAL A 64 40.89 -17.61 43.34
CA VAL A 64 41.80 -18.26 44.30
C VAL A 64 41.09 -19.09 45.37
N ARG A 65 39.75 -19.03 45.49
CA ARG A 65 38.98 -19.83 46.43
C ARG A 65 38.99 -21.32 46.03
N SER A 66 39.13 -21.65 44.74
CA SER A 66 39.60 -22.95 44.26
C SER A 66 40.98 -22.88 43.61
N ASP A 67 41.06 -22.84 42.29
CA ASP A 67 42.23 -23.06 41.45
C ASP A 67 42.41 -21.95 40.39
N GLY A 68 41.62 -20.88 40.46
CA GLY A 68 41.90 -19.65 39.76
C GLY A 68 43.11 -18.91 40.36
N ASP A 69 43.77 -18.09 39.55
CA ASP A 69 44.99 -17.36 39.93
C ASP A 69 44.71 -15.89 40.29
N ILE A 70 43.43 -15.50 40.42
CA ILE A 70 42.99 -14.11 40.68
C ILE A 70 42.21 -14.05 41.99
N GLU A 71 42.51 -13.02 42.80
CA GLU A 71 41.78 -12.74 44.05
C GLU A 71 40.28 -12.53 43.78
N LEU A 72 39.45 -12.89 44.77
CA LEU A 72 38.00 -12.90 44.58
C LEU A 72 37.45 -11.50 44.27
N ASP A 73 37.89 -10.49 45.02
CA ASP A 73 37.52 -9.10 44.79
C ASP A 73 38.00 -8.58 43.43
N ASP A 74 39.26 -8.84 43.07
CA ASP A 74 39.86 -8.45 41.79
C ASP A 74 39.13 -9.07 40.58
N MET A 75 38.69 -10.33 40.69
CA MET A 75 37.92 -10.99 39.63
C MET A 75 36.54 -10.34 39.46
N ILE A 76 35.85 -10.05 40.58
CA ILE A 76 34.56 -9.34 40.56
C ILE A 76 34.74 -7.94 39.97
N GLU A 77 35.75 -7.19 40.40
CA GLU A 77 36.07 -5.86 39.89
C GLU A 77 36.36 -5.90 38.39
N LYS A 78 37.07 -6.93 37.92
CA LYS A 78 37.36 -7.09 36.49
C LYS A 78 36.08 -7.21 35.67
N TYR A 79 35.18 -8.12 36.02
CA TYR A 79 33.90 -8.26 35.32
C TYR A 79 33.04 -6.99 35.44
N TYR A 80 33.00 -6.39 36.63
CA TYR A 80 32.28 -5.13 36.87
C TYR A 80 32.80 -4.00 35.98
N SER A 81 34.12 -3.84 35.85
CA SER A 81 34.75 -2.82 35.02
C SER A 81 34.49 -3.01 33.52
N LEU A 82 34.24 -4.25 33.10
CA LEU A 82 33.93 -4.62 31.70
C LEU A 82 32.44 -4.52 31.37
N GLY A 83 31.64 -3.96 32.29
CA GLY A 83 30.25 -3.66 32.04
C GLY A 83 29.29 -4.81 32.33
N PHE A 84 29.76 -5.92 32.91
CA PHE A 84 28.88 -7.04 33.26
C PHE A 84 27.86 -6.60 34.32
N GLN A 85 26.68 -7.19 34.22
CA GLN A 85 25.51 -6.93 35.05
C GLN A 85 25.07 -8.18 35.84
N ALA A 86 25.61 -9.35 35.55
CA ALA A 86 25.44 -10.54 36.36
C ALA A 86 26.76 -11.33 36.45
N LEU A 87 27.07 -11.89 37.60
CA LEU A 87 28.26 -12.72 37.79
C LEU A 87 27.96 -13.87 38.75
N ALA A 88 28.27 -15.09 38.35
CA ALA A 88 28.35 -16.25 39.24
C ALA A 88 29.81 -16.62 39.46
N LEU A 89 30.22 -16.76 40.73
CA LEU A 89 31.48 -17.41 41.07
C LEU A 89 31.17 -18.89 41.31
N THR A 90 31.86 -19.76 40.59
CA THR A 90 31.59 -21.20 40.54
C THR A 90 32.84 -22.00 40.87
N ASP A 91 33.59 -21.59 41.89
CA ASP A 91 34.81 -22.28 42.33
C ASP A 91 34.57 -23.80 42.52
N HIS A 92 35.56 -24.60 42.12
CA HIS A 92 35.51 -26.06 42.20
C HIS A 92 35.12 -26.55 43.60
N GLY A 93 34.02 -27.30 43.69
CA GLY A 93 33.51 -27.92 44.91
C GLY A 93 33.16 -26.92 46.03
N THR A 94 33.13 -25.62 45.73
CA THR A 94 33.07 -24.56 46.73
C THR A 94 31.89 -23.65 46.46
N VAL A 95 30.82 -23.80 47.24
CA VAL A 95 29.65 -22.91 47.16
C VAL A 95 30.05 -21.47 47.48
N ASN A 96 29.71 -20.53 46.60
CA ASN A 96 29.79 -19.10 46.85
C ASN A 96 28.60 -18.64 47.73
N TYR A 97 28.82 -18.54 49.04
CA TYR A 97 27.77 -18.10 49.97
C TYR A 97 27.49 -16.59 49.92
N SER A 98 28.49 -15.77 49.59
CA SER A 98 28.38 -14.34 49.26
C SER A 98 29.76 -13.81 48.87
N TRP A 99 29.82 -12.76 48.05
CA TRP A 99 31.05 -11.98 47.79
C TRP A 99 31.61 -11.22 49.00
N THR A 100 30.85 -11.10 50.09
CA THR A 100 31.26 -10.39 51.33
C THR A 100 31.58 -11.33 52.49
N LYS A 101 31.26 -12.62 52.33
CA LYS A 101 31.31 -13.56 53.43
C LYS A 101 32.64 -14.28 53.41
N ASP A 102 33.41 -14.07 54.48
CA ASP A 102 34.63 -14.83 54.72
C ASP A 102 34.34 -16.34 54.73
N GLN A 103 35.06 -17.04 53.85
CA GLN A 103 34.95 -18.47 53.68
C GLN A 103 36.36 -19.04 53.50
N THR A 104 36.74 -19.96 54.39
CA THR A 104 38.03 -20.63 54.29
C THR A 104 38.10 -21.49 53.03
N ARG A 105 39.24 -21.46 52.33
CA ARG A 105 39.54 -22.41 51.24
C ARG A 105 39.35 -23.84 51.72
N LEU A 106 38.79 -24.70 50.86
CA LEU A 106 38.79 -26.13 51.12
C LEU A 106 40.24 -26.63 51.22
N SER A 107 40.50 -27.59 52.10
CA SER A 107 41.87 -28.06 52.38
C SER A 107 42.65 -28.50 51.14
N ILE A 108 41.97 -29.00 50.10
CA ILE A 108 42.58 -29.41 48.83
C ILE A 108 43.20 -28.22 48.07
N PHE A 109 42.59 -27.04 48.18
CA PHE A 109 43.07 -25.78 47.60
C PHE A 109 43.92 -24.97 48.57
N GLY A 110 44.30 -25.55 49.72
CA GLY A 110 45.13 -24.89 50.73
C GLY A 110 46.50 -24.45 50.21
N TYR A 111 46.98 -25.03 49.10
CA TYR A 111 48.22 -24.61 48.46
C TYR A 111 48.16 -23.18 47.91
N GLN A 112 46.98 -22.68 47.54
CA GLN A 112 46.81 -21.31 47.05
C GLN A 112 47.20 -20.27 48.11
N TYR A 113 47.12 -20.61 49.41
CA TYR A 113 47.57 -19.72 50.48
C TYR A 113 49.05 -19.32 50.34
N PHE A 114 49.91 -20.19 49.79
CA PHE A 114 51.33 -19.88 49.67
C PHE A 114 51.64 -18.81 48.62
N SER A 115 50.77 -18.65 47.62
CA SER A 115 50.90 -17.66 46.56
C SER A 115 50.05 -16.40 46.83
N HIS A 116 48.87 -16.58 47.43
CA HIS A 116 47.81 -15.56 47.52
C HIS A 116 47.52 -15.08 48.96
N GLY A 117 47.94 -15.83 49.98
CA GLY A 117 47.59 -15.51 51.37
C GLY A 117 46.13 -15.82 51.70
N ASN A 118 45.46 -14.98 52.51
CA ASN A 118 44.02 -15.14 52.80
C ASN A 118 43.18 -14.84 51.55
N ILE A 119 41.86 -15.08 51.59
CA ILE A 119 40.96 -14.62 50.51
C ILE A 119 40.54 -13.20 50.85
N ASP A 120 40.68 -12.29 49.89
CA ASP A 120 40.19 -10.93 50.00
C ASP A 120 38.74 -10.87 49.49
N GLU A 121 37.81 -10.80 50.45
CA GLU A 121 36.37 -10.63 50.18
C GLU A 121 36.03 -9.15 49.93
N LEU A 122 34.93 -8.88 49.23
CA LEU A 122 34.44 -7.51 49.11
C LEU A 122 34.00 -6.96 50.48
N THR A 123 34.32 -5.69 50.72
CA THR A 123 33.68 -4.97 51.82
C THR A 123 32.19 -4.79 51.53
N GLU A 124 31.35 -4.77 52.58
CA GLU A 124 29.90 -4.52 52.46
C GLU A 124 29.56 -3.21 51.72
N GLU A 125 30.39 -2.18 51.90
CA GLU A 125 30.25 -0.89 51.19
C GLU A 125 30.49 -1.06 49.69
N ARG A 126 31.58 -1.74 49.30
CA ARG A 126 31.89 -1.98 47.89
C ARG A 126 30.92 -2.95 47.23
N TYR A 127 30.51 -4.00 47.93
CA TYR A 127 29.46 -4.90 47.48
C TYR A 127 28.17 -4.15 47.15
N LYS A 128 27.73 -3.25 48.05
CA LYS A 128 26.55 -2.42 47.80
C LYS A 128 26.76 -1.47 46.62
N GLU A 129 27.93 -0.87 46.48
CA GLU A 129 28.26 0.00 45.35
C GLU A 129 28.20 -0.75 44.02
N ILE A 130 28.82 -1.93 43.93
CA ILE A 130 28.82 -2.81 42.74
C ILE A 130 27.41 -3.29 42.40
N THR A 131 26.69 -3.83 43.38
CA THR A 131 25.35 -4.41 43.15
C THR A 131 24.29 -3.36 42.83
N THR A 132 24.45 -2.13 43.30
CA THR A 132 23.57 -1.00 42.94
C THR A 132 24.04 -0.21 41.73
N GLY A 133 25.29 -0.38 41.31
CA GLY A 133 25.88 0.43 40.26
C GLY A 133 26.04 1.89 40.64
N ALA A 134 26.27 2.21 41.92
CA ALA A 134 26.23 3.61 42.37
C ALA A 134 27.31 4.48 41.69
N ASP A 135 28.45 3.89 41.32
CA ASP A 135 29.51 4.49 40.51
C ASP A 135 29.33 4.27 38.98
N ARG A 136 28.37 3.44 38.57
CA ARG A 136 27.96 3.18 37.16
C ARG A 136 26.57 3.74 36.84
N GLY A 137 26.14 4.80 37.52
CA GLY A 137 24.87 5.49 37.22
C GLY A 137 23.62 4.61 37.40
N GLY A 138 23.68 3.60 38.27
CA GLY A 138 22.61 2.63 38.53
C GLY A 138 22.74 1.31 37.75
N ASP A 139 23.77 1.15 36.91
CA ASP A 139 24.02 -0.08 36.14
C ASP A 139 24.88 -1.07 36.94
N GLY A 140 24.27 -1.65 37.98
CA GLY A 140 24.92 -2.57 38.92
C GLY A 140 25.12 -3.98 38.38
N MET A 141 25.99 -4.74 39.05
CA MET A 141 26.24 -6.16 38.77
C MET A 141 25.68 -7.05 39.87
N THR A 142 24.70 -7.87 39.50
CA THR A 142 24.00 -8.78 40.41
C THR A 142 24.83 -10.05 40.63
N GLU A 143 25.07 -10.37 41.90
CA GLU A 143 25.61 -11.66 42.31
C GLU A 143 24.60 -12.77 42.03
N VAL A 144 24.96 -13.76 41.21
CA VAL A 144 24.20 -15.01 41.09
C VAL A 144 24.54 -15.88 42.30
N PRO A 145 23.56 -16.17 43.18
CA PRO A 145 23.84 -16.71 44.49
C PRO A 145 24.14 -18.22 44.43
N LEU A 146 24.95 -18.69 45.37
CA LEU A 146 25.24 -20.11 45.60
C LEU A 146 25.78 -20.82 44.34
N GLY A 147 26.61 -20.10 43.57
CA GLY A 147 27.36 -20.69 42.46
C GLY A 147 28.39 -21.70 42.98
N ILE A 148 28.56 -22.81 42.25
CA ILE A 148 29.55 -23.85 42.50
C ILE A 148 29.77 -24.63 41.21
N GLU A 149 31.02 -25.01 40.92
CA GLU A 149 31.30 -26.08 39.97
C GLU A 149 31.37 -27.41 40.72
N LEU A 150 30.34 -28.23 40.57
CA LEU A 150 30.26 -29.57 41.14
C LEU A 150 31.21 -30.52 40.40
N ASN A 151 31.61 -31.59 41.09
CA ASN A 151 32.69 -32.51 40.69
C ASN A 151 34.07 -31.85 40.64
N GLY A 152 34.30 -30.83 41.48
CA GLY A 152 35.49 -29.97 41.43
C GLY A 152 36.85 -30.62 41.73
N ALA A 153 36.93 -31.94 41.97
CA ALA A 153 38.21 -32.66 41.93
C ALA A 153 38.20 -33.85 40.96
N SER A 154 37.35 -33.81 39.93
CA SER A 154 37.37 -34.79 38.85
C SER A 154 38.64 -34.63 38.00
N THR A 155 39.53 -35.63 38.01
CA THR A 155 40.67 -35.64 37.07
C THR A 155 40.24 -35.83 35.63
N ALA A 156 39.00 -36.30 35.41
CA ALA A 156 38.42 -36.39 34.08
C ALA A 156 37.87 -35.04 33.60
N LYS A 157 37.76 -34.02 34.48
CA LYS A 157 37.15 -32.71 34.22
C LYS A 157 35.66 -32.77 33.86
N CYS A 158 34.94 -33.78 34.35
CA CYS A 158 33.50 -33.89 34.13
C CYS A 158 32.75 -33.07 35.18
N HIS A 159 32.48 -31.81 34.86
CA HIS A 159 31.95 -30.83 35.81
C HIS A 159 30.54 -30.34 35.45
N VAL A 160 29.86 -29.81 36.47
CA VAL A 160 28.50 -29.28 36.37
C VAL A 160 28.40 -28.02 37.22
N ASN A 161 28.16 -26.87 36.59
CA ASN A 161 27.85 -25.66 37.36
C ASN A 161 26.44 -25.72 37.91
N SER A 162 26.30 -25.42 39.20
CA SER A 162 25.01 -25.31 39.91
C SER A 162 24.89 -23.93 40.56
N TYR A 163 23.64 -23.46 40.65
CA TYR A 163 23.28 -22.14 41.16
C TYR A 163 22.02 -22.21 42.01
N TYR A 164 21.82 -21.19 42.86
CA TYR A 164 20.61 -20.98 43.67
C TYR A 164 20.30 -22.08 44.69
N ALA A 165 21.22 -23.00 44.95
CA ALA A 165 21.08 -24.04 45.96
C ALA A 165 22.38 -24.31 46.69
N ASP A 166 22.28 -24.45 48.01
CA ASP A 166 23.41 -24.82 48.86
C ASP A 166 23.64 -26.32 48.76
N CYS A 167 24.49 -26.72 47.82
CA CYS A 167 24.78 -28.13 47.58
C CYS A 167 26.24 -28.33 47.17
N GLY A 168 26.82 -29.47 47.54
CA GLY A 168 28.15 -29.87 47.07
C GLY A 168 29.36 -29.17 47.72
N HIS A 169 29.17 -28.22 48.64
CA HIS A 169 30.31 -27.58 49.34
C HIS A 169 31.18 -28.62 50.05
N GLY A 170 32.46 -28.70 49.68
CA GLY A 170 33.42 -29.67 50.23
C GLY A 170 33.26 -31.09 49.70
N ASP A 171 32.24 -31.36 48.89
CA ASP A 171 32.00 -32.64 48.24
C ASP A 171 32.56 -32.60 46.82
N LEU A 172 33.84 -33.00 46.71
CA LEU A 172 34.65 -32.83 45.51
C LEU A 172 34.38 -33.90 44.42
N GLU A 173 33.61 -34.95 44.71
CA GLU A 173 33.34 -36.11 43.84
C GLU A 173 34.54 -36.55 42.98
N LEU A 174 35.61 -36.99 43.66
CA LEU A 174 36.89 -37.41 43.04
C LEU A 174 36.66 -38.40 41.87
N ASP A 175 37.31 -38.13 40.74
CA ASP A 175 37.28 -38.94 39.52
C ASP A 175 35.90 -39.19 38.89
N ALA A 176 34.92 -38.30 39.10
CA ALA A 176 33.63 -38.36 38.40
C ALA A 176 33.82 -38.35 36.88
N LYS A 177 33.26 -39.34 36.17
CA LYS A 177 33.34 -39.49 34.70
C LYS A 177 32.01 -39.24 33.99
N TRP A 178 30.97 -38.92 34.75
CA TRP A 178 29.62 -38.72 34.25
C TRP A 178 28.88 -37.72 35.16
N PRO A 179 28.11 -36.77 34.60
CA PRO A 179 27.62 -35.62 35.37
C PRO A 179 26.34 -35.90 36.19
N GLU A 180 25.77 -37.10 36.11
CA GLU A 180 24.42 -37.36 36.64
C GLU A 180 24.29 -37.16 38.16
N ASP A 181 25.29 -37.53 38.95
CA ASP A 181 25.20 -37.44 40.41
C ASP A 181 25.26 -35.98 40.89
N ALA A 182 26.09 -35.15 40.25
CA ALA A 182 26.08 -33.69 40.43
C ALA A 182 24.71 -33.07 40.08
N ILE A 183 24.12 -33.47 38.94
CA ILE A 183 22.80 -33.00 38.52
C ILE A 183 21.72 -33.38 39.55
N LYS A 184 21.73 -34.64 40.04
CA LYS A 184 20.81 -35.09 41.10
C LYS A 184 20.96 -34.26 42.36
N LYS A 185 22.19 -33.92 42.73
CA LYS A 185 22.49 -33.11 43.91
C LYS A 185 21.92 -31.71 43.79
N SER A 186 22.17 -31.03 42.67
CA SER A 186 21.58 -29.72 42.36
C SER A 186 20.05 -29.79 42.39
N GLN A 187 19.45 -30.79 41.75
CA GLN A 187 18.00 -30.93 41.72
C GLN A 187 17.40 -31.18 43.11
N ALA A 188 18.00 -32.06 43.91
CA ALA A 188 17.53 -32.38 45.26
C ALA A 188 17.56 -31.15 46.18
N ALA A 189 18.51 -30.25 45.95
CA ALA A 189 18.64 -29.00 46.70
C ALA A 189 17.78 -27.84 46.14
N GLY A 190 17.08 -28.04 45.02
CA GLY A 190 16.20 -27.03 44.40
C GLY A 190 16.93 -26.01 43.53
N GLY A 191 18.17 -26.32 43.13
CA GLY A 191 18.99 -25.48 42.25
C GLY A 191 18.72 -25.73 40.77
N ILE A 192 19.44 -24.98 39.94
CA ILE A 192 19.53 -25.20 38.48
C ILE A 192 20.99 -25.38 38.11
N CYS A 193 21.24 -26.13 37.04
CA CYS A 193 22.59 -26.48 36.62
C CYS A 193 22.72 -26.66 35.11
N HIS A 194 23.93 -26.50 34.60
CA HIS A 194 24.30 -26.88 33.23
C HIS A 194 25.56 -27.74 33.23
N ILE A 195 25.75 -28.52 32.18
CA ILE A 195 26.91 -29.43 32.05
C ILE A 195 28.05 -28.69 31.35
N ASN A 196 29.24 -28.71 31.95
CA ASN A 196 30.39 -27.92 31.50
C ASN A 196 31.17 -28.67 30.41
N HIS A 197 31.69 -27.91 29.44
CA HIS A 197 32.66 -28.26 28.40
C HIS A 197 32.79 -29.76 28.06
N VAL A 198 31.72 -30.33 27.49
CA VAL A 198 31.55 -31.78 27.29
C VAL A 198 32.65 -32.39 26.43
N GLY A 199 33.07 -31.68 25.39
CA GLY A 199 34.12 -32.11 24.48
C GLY A 199 35.48 -32.31 25.13
N GLU A 200 35.75 -31.64 26.26
CA GLU A 200 37.03 -31.78 26.96
C GLU A 200 37.13 -33.13 27.66
N TRP A 201 36.13 -33.50 28.45
CA TRP A 201 36.20 -34.71 29.28
C TRP A 201 35.75 -35.98 28.57
N THR A 202 35.15 -35.85 27.39
CA THR A 202 34.80 -36.99 26.52
C THR A 202 35.86 -37.29 25.45
N GLU A 203 36.82 -36.38 25.23
CA GLU A 203 37.65 -36.29 24.00
C GLU A 203 36.83 -36.06 22.71
N GLY A 204 35.55 -35.72 22.84
CA GLY A 204 34.66 -35.36 21.72
C GLY A 204 35.14 -34.13 20.95
N ARG A 205 35.96 -33.27 21.58
CA ARG A 205 36.73 -32.27 20.86
C ARG A 205 37.59 -32.93 19.77
N HIS A 206 38.40 -33.94 20.04
CA HIS A 206 39.29 -34.48 18.99
C HIS A 206 38.59 -35.41 18.00
N ASP A 207 37.55 -36.11 18.45
CA ASP A 207 36.81 -37.06 17.63
C ASP A 207 35.30 -36.92 17.83
N ILE A 208 34.62 -36.32 16.85
CA ILE A 208 33.16 -36.18 16.81
C ILE A 208 32.43 -37.53 16.93
N ASN A 209 33.05 -38.64 16.52
CA ASN A 209 32.46 -39.99 16.62
C ASN A 209 32.33 -40.49 18.07
N THR A 210 32.97 -39.79 19.03
CA THR A 210 32.72 -39.97 20.46
C THR A 210 31.23 -39.83 20.78
N TYR A 211 30.54 -38.91 20.08
CA TYR A 211 29.11 -38.64 20.22
C TYR A 211 28.25 -39.60 19.39
N ASN A 212 28.52 -40.90 19.52
CA ASN A 212 27.71 -41.95 18.90
C ASN A 212 26.31 -42.08 19.54
N ASP A 213 25.43 -42.85 18.90
CA ASP A 213 24.03 -43.01 19.32
C ASP A 213 23.85 -43.44 20.79
N GLU A 214 24.73 -44.31 21.31
CA GLU A 214 24.67 -44.75 22.71
C GLU A 214 24.99 -43.60 23.66
N PHE A 215 26.06 -42.83 23.37
CA PHE A 215 26.46 -41.68 24.16
C PHE A 215 25.34 -40.64 24.18
N VAL A 216 24.85 -40.21 23.02
CA VAL A 216 23.82 -39.18 22.95
C VAL A 216 22.54 -39.65 23.63
N THR A 217 22.13 -40.91 23.46
CA THR A 217 20.95 -41.45 24.14
C THR A 217 21.07 -41.40 25.67
N LYS A 218 22.25 -41.70 26.22
CA LYS A 218 22.50 -41.58 27.67
C LYS A 218 22.54 -40.11 28.10
N PHE A 219 23.16 -39.25 27.31
CA PHE A 219 23.30 -37.83 27.60
C PHE A 219 21.93 -37.12 27.58
N SER A 220 21.09 -37.35 26.58
CA SER A 220 19.72 -36.80 26.50
C SER A 220 18.85 -37.17 27.72
N LYS A 221 19.04 -38.37 28.29
CA LYS A 221 18.30 -38.79 29.50
C LYS A 221 18.59 -37.93 30.71
N LEU A 222 19.75 -37.28 30.79
CA LEU A 222 20.05 -36.36 31.88
C LEU A 222 19.04 -35.21 31.91
N PHE A 223 18.79 -34.59 30.76
CA PHE A 223 17.82 -33.50 30.63
C PHE A 223 16.37 -33.96 30.79
N LEU A 224 16.04 -35.17 30.32
CA LEU A 224 14.68 -35.72 30.42
C LEU A 224 14.33 -36.16 31.85
N ASN A 225 15.31 -36.65 32.61
CA ASN A 225 15.10 -37.14 33.97
C ASN A 225 15.22 -36.04 35.03
N TYR A 226 15.99 -34.98 34.75
CA TYR A 226 16.32 -33.94 35.72
C TYR A 226 16.00 -32.55 35.15
N SER A 227 14.87 -31.98 35.58
CA SER A 227 14.44 -30.64 35.16
C SER A 227 15.41 -29.54 35.55
N ALA A 228 16.17 -29.73 36.64
CA ALA A 228 17.22 -28.80 37.09
C ALA A 228 18.41 -28.70 36.13
N CYS A 229 18.67 -29.71 35.31
CA CYS A 229 19.69 -29.64 34.27
C CYS A 229 19.12 -28.91 33.05
N ILE A 230 19.37 -27.61 32.97
CA ILE A 230 18.74 -26.72 32.00
C ILE A 230 19.50 -26.62 30.68
N GLY A 231 20.78 -26.96 30.66
CA GLY A 231 21.58 -26.78 29.46
C GLY A 231 22.97 -27.41 29.49
N MET A 232 23.74 -27.09 28.46
CA MET A 232 25.15 -27.43 28.33
C MET A 232 25.92 -26.27 27.70
N GLU A 233 27.23 -26.24 27.95
CA GLU A 233 28.11 -25.29 27.28
C GLU A 233 28.26 -25.67 25.79
N LEU A 234 28.01 -24.68 24.93
CA LEU A 234 28.26 -24.76 23.50
C LEU A 234 29.67 -24.32 23.18
N VAL A 235 30.10 -23.21 23.77
CA VAL A 235 31.46 -22.67 23.64
C VAL A 235 32.00 -22.43 25.03
N ASN A 236 33.20 -22.92 25.29
CA ASN A 236 33.93 -22.69 26.53
C ASN A 236 35.30 -22.10 26.21
N THR A 237 35.78 -21.14 27.02
CA THR A 237 37.05 -20.40 26.83
C THR A 237 37.18 -19.82 25.41
N LYS A 238 38.07 -20.37 24.58
CA LYS A 238 38.30 -19.97 23.18
C LYS A 238 37.92 -21.10 22.21
N ASP A 239 36.96 -21.91 22.61
CA ASP A 239 36.35 -23.03 21.89
C ASP A 239 37.25 -24.23 21.57
N ASN A 240 38.50 -24.25 22.02
CA ASN A 240 39.38 -25.41 21.80
C ASN A 240 38.87 -26.68 22.51
N ARG A 241 38.16 -26.50 23.63
CA ARG A 241 37.62 -27.57 24.48
C ARG A 241 36.29 -28.13 23.97
N THR A 242 35.54 -27.35 23.21
CA THR A 242 34.11 -27.58 22.94
C THR A 242 33.74 -27.53 21.46
N HIS A 243 34.71 -27.43 20.55
CA HIS A 243 34.41 -27.14 19.14
C HIS A 243 33.41 -28.10 18.45
N ASN A 244 33.28 -29.36 18.89
CA ASN A 244 32.29 -30.31 18.38
C ASN A 244 31.01 -30.40 19.24
N ASP A 245 30.88 -29.62 20.31
CA ASP A 245 29.77 -29.75 21.26
C ASP A 245 28.46 -29.24 20.68
N ARG A 246 28.51 -28.38 19.66
CA ARG A 246 27.30 -28.03 18.88
C ARG A 246 26.70 -29.25 18.16
N TYR A 247 27.54 -30.18 17.71
CA TYR A 247 27.04 -31.44 17.15
C TYR A 247 26.32 -32.28 18.21
N LEU A 248 26.94 -32.44 19.39
CA LEU A 248 26.29 -33.13 20.52
C LEU A 248 24.99 -32.43 20.93
N TYR A 249 24.98 -31.10 20.95
CA TYR A 249 23.81 -30.30 21.29
C TYR A 249 22.67 -30.54 20.30
N ASP A 250 22.93 -30.51 19.00
CA ASP A 250 21.94 -30.81 17.96
C ASP A 250 21.43 -32.25 18.04
N GLU A 251 22.33 -33.22 18.26
CA GLU A 251 21.96 -34.63 18.44
C GLU A 251 21.13 -34.86 19.72
N THR A 252 21.39 -34.08 20.76
CA THR A 252 20.62 -34.13 22.01
C THR A 252 19.23 -33.52 21.79
N LEU A 253 19.13 -32.35 21.15
CA LEU A 253 17.87 -31.70 20.81
C LEU A 253 16.98 -32.60 19.94
N LYS A 254 17.54 -33.33 18.95
CA LYS A 254 16.78 -34.31 18.15
C LYS A 254 16.03 -35.34 18.99
N ARG A 255 16.52 -35.65 20.20
CA ARG A 255 15.93 -36.63 21.12
C ARG A 255 15.03 -36.00 22.17
N THR A 256 15.31 -34.78 22.61
CA THR A 256 14.55 -34.12 23.68
C THR A 256 13.43 -33.22 23.16
N ALA A 257 13.63 -32.53 22.02
CA ALA A 257 12.65 -31.65 21.40
C ALA A 257 11.33 -32.35 21.06
N PRO A 258 11.30 -33.57 20.46
CA PRO A 258 10.05 -34.29 20.20
C PRO A 258 9.26 -34.64 21.47
N LEU A 259 9.92 -34.65 22.63
CA LEU A 259 9.32 -34.93 23.94
C LEU A 259 8.93 -33.63 24.68
N GLY A 260 9.04 -32.47 24.02
CA GLY A 260 8.75 -31.15 24.59
C GLY A 260 9.80 -30.65 25.58
N ARG A 261 10.97 -31.31 25.70
CA ARG A 261 12.06 -30.86 26.56
C ARG A 261 13.06 -30.05 25.74
N ASN A 262 13.02 -28.74 25.95
CA ASN A 262 14.04 -27.84 25.43
C ASN A 262 15.31 -27.87 26.29
N ILE A 263 16.45 -27.54 25.69
CA ILE A 263 17.77 -27.52 26.33
C ILE A 263 18.48 -26.24 25.92
N TRP A 264 19.06 -25.52 26.87
CA TRP A 264 19.71 -24.24 26.61
C TRP A 264 21.20 -24.38 26.34
N GLY A 265 21.69 -23.56 25.42
CA GLY A 265 23.11 -23.43 25.12
C GLY A 265 23.74 -22.29 25.92
N PHE A 266 24.90 -22.57 26.52
CA PHE A 266 25.71 -21.59 27.26
C PHE A 266 27.03 -21.29 26.54
N CYS A 267 27.56 -20.08 26.71
CA CYS A 267 28.88 -19.70 26.19
C CYS A 267 29.67 -19.13 27.35
N GLU A 268 30.66 -19.87 27.85
CA GLU A 268 31.23 -19.64 29.17
C GLU A 268 32.72 -19.32 29.09
N ASP A 269 33.17 -18.39 29.92
CA ASP A 269 34.59 -18.04 29.99
C ASP A 269 35.41 -19.16 30.65
N ASP A 270 34.89 -19.79 31.71
CA ASP A 270 35.65 -20.69 32.59
C ASP A 270 36.94 -20.00 33.05
N ALA A 271 36.77 -18.74 33.49
CA ALA A 271 37.88 -17.83 33.71
C ALA A 271 38.67 -18.21 34.96
N HIS A 272 39.96 -18.49 34.78
CA HIS A 272 40.93 -18.71 35.85
C HIS A 272 41.91 -17.54 35.97
N ASP A 273 42.10 -16.78 34.88
CA ASP A 273 42.89 -15.57 34.84
C ASP A 273 42.21 -14.42 34.05
N PHE A 274 42.78 -13.21 34.09
CA PHE A 274 42.20 -12.05 33.39
C PHE A 274 42.17 -12.14 31.86
N GLY A 275 42.99 -13.00 31.25
CA GLY A 275 43.03 -13.26 29.80
C GLY A 275 41.90 -14.16 29.31
N ASP A 276 41.24 -14.88 30.21
CA ASP A 276 40.06 -15.70 29.93
C ASP A 276 38.76 -14.89 29.97
N VAL A 277 38.77 -13.76 30.68
CA VAL A 277 37.59 -12.93 30.91
C VAL A 277 37.05 -12.29 29.63
N ALA A 278 35.73 -12.34 29.48
CA ALA A 278 34.94 -11.70 28.43
C ALA A 278 35.26 -12.18 27.01
N ASN A 279 35.63 -13.46 26.87
CA ASN A 279 35.61 -14.16 25.58
C ASN A 279 34.19 -14.61 25.24
N ASN A 280 33.36 -14.85 26.27
CA ASN A 280 32.00 -15.32 26.17
C ASN A 280 31.08 -14.54 27.13
N ALA A 281 29.78 -14.59 26.90
CA ALA A 281 28.79 -14.01 27.80
C ALA A 281 27.39 -14.59 27.56
N GLN A 282 26.55 -14.51 28.59
CA GLN A 282 25.11 -14.61 28.47
C GLN A 282 24.52 -13.20 28.43
N TYR A 283 23.45 -13.01 27.68
CA TYR A 283 22.67 -11.79 27.67
C TYR A 283 21.24 -12.11 28.10
N PHE A 284 20.98 -11.99 29.40
CA PHE A 284 19.68 -12.29 30.01
C PHE A 284 18.67 -11.21 29.66
N VAL A 285 17.62 -11.58 28.91
CA VAL A 285 16.56 -10.66 28.52
C VAL A 285 15.46 -10.69 29.57
N MET A 286 15.40 -9.64 30.38
CA MET A 286 14.57 -9.59 31.58
C MET A 286 14.13 -8.15 31.91
N PRO A 287 13.07 -7.95 32.71
CA PRO A 287 12.57 -6.61 33.02
C PRO A 287 13.55 -5.79 33.85
N GLU A 288 14.18 -6.42 34.85
CA GLU A 288 15.07 -5.77 35.80
C GLU A 288 16.20 -6.72 36.19
N ASN A 289 17.39 -6.16 36.45
CA ASN A 289 18.56 -6.92 36.90
C ASN A 289 18.41 -7.37 38.35
N THR A 290 17.83 -8.56 38.56
CA THR A 290 17.67 -9.15 39.89
C THR A 290 17.96 -10.66 39.84
N GLN A 291 18.38 -11.23 40.97
CA GLN A 291 18.67 -12.67 41.09
C GLN A 291 17.49 -13.54 40.64
N ALA A 292 16.26 -13.18 41.03
CA ALA A 292 15.07 -13.92 40.66
C ALA A 292 14.83 -13.91 39.14
N ASN A 293 14.97 -12.74 38.51
CA ASN A 293 14.80 -12.61 37.06
C ASN A 293 15.90 -13.33 36.27
N ILE A 294 17.15 -13.33 36.77
CA ILE A 294 18.25 -14.09 36.16
C ILE A 294 17.93 -15.58 36.21
N ARG A 295 17.51 -16.11 37.37
CA ARG A 295 17.09 -17.51 37.50
C ARG A 295 15.97 -17.86 36.51
N THR A 296 14.91 -17.04 36.47
CA THR A 296 13.80 -17.25 35.54
C THR A 296 14.25 -17.20 34.08
N SER A 297 15.18 -16.30 33.74
CA SER A 297 15.73 -16.22 32.39
C SER A 297 16.52 -17.48 32.01
N MET A 298 17.34 -18.00 32.94
CA MET A 298 18.03 -19.28 32.77
C MET A 298 17.07 -20.47 32.63
N GLU A 299 16.03 -20.54 33.46
CA GLU A 299 15.04 -21.63 33.44
C GLU A 299 14.22 -21.63 32.13
N ASN A 300 13.79 -20.45 31.67
CA ASN A 300 12.94 -20.29 30.50
C ASN A 300 13.70 -20.19 29.17
N GLY A 301 15.00 -19.96 29.20
CA GLY A 301 15.81 -19.73 27.99
C GLY A 301 15.65 -18.32 27.41
N THR A 302 15.21 -17.31 28.19
CA THR A 302 15.06 -15.93 27.70
C THR A 302 16.39 -15.17 27.65
N PHE A 303 17.44 -15.80 27.14
CA PHE A 303 18.77 -15.20 27.05
C PHE A 303 19.44 -15.52 25.71
N PHE A 304 20.48 -14.78 25.37
CA PHE A 304 21.37 -15.12 24.25
C PHE A 304 22.72 -15.58 24.78
N ALA A 305 23.35 -16.52 24.09
CA ALA A 305 24.71 -16.98 24.41
C ALA A 305 25.67 -16.47 23.34
N CYS A 306 26.70 -15.73 23.74
CA CYS A 306 27.59 -15.05 22.82
C CYS A 306 29.04 -15.49 23.03
N SER A 307 29.80 -15.58 21.93
CA SER A 307 31.22 -15.88 21.98
C SER A 307 32.00 -15.11 20.91
N LYS A 308 33.24 -14.75 21.24
CA LYS A 308 34.21 -14.17 20.29
C LYS A 308 34.77 -15.24 19.35
N THR A 309 34.54 -16.52 19.66
CA THR A 309 35.11 -17.66 18.93
C THR A 309 34.07 -18.74 18.72
N ALA A 310 34.06 -19.36 17.55
CA ALA A 310 33.30 -20.58 17.28
C ALA A 310 33.96 -21.28 16.09
N LYS A 311 34.79 -22.28 16.38
CA LYS A 311 35.82 -22.80 15.48
C LYS A 311 35.30 -23.72 14.38
N THR A 312 34.00 -23.99 14.33
CA THR A 312 33.42 -24.80 13.26
C THR A 312 33.34 -24.00 11.96
N GLU A 313 33.57 -24.67 10.82
CA GLU A 313 33.51 -24.04 9.49
C GLU A 313 32.12 -23.45 9.17
N ALA A 314 31.06 -24.05 9.72
CA ALA A 314 29.70 -23.55 9.54
C ALA A 314 29.45 -22.22 10.28
N GLU A 315 30.20 -21.95 11.35
CA GLU A 315 30.09 -20.77 12.21
C GLU A 315 31.14 -19.72 11.82
N LEU A 316 32.16 -19.47 12.65
CA LEU A 316 33.21 -18.47 12.39
C LEU A 316 34.47 -19.08 11.76
N GLY A 317 34.66 -20.39 11.91
CA GLY A 317 35.85 -21.11 11.47
C GLY A 317 37.05 -20.96 12.41
N ASP A 318 38.01 -21.89 12.30
CA ASP A 318 39.25 -21.82 13.06
C ASP A 318 40.14 -20.69 12.53
N GLY A 319 40.68 -19.87 13.43
CA GLY A 319 41.50 -18.70 13.10
C GLY A 319 40.72 -17.38 12.93
N PHE A 320 39.41 -17.34 13.19
CA PHE A 320 38.66 -16.07 13.26
C PHE A 320 39.12 -15.21 14.45
N GLU A 321 39.35 -13.92 14.21
CA GLU A 321 39.75 -12.94 15.23
C GLU A 321 38.66 -11.88 15.40
N ALA A 322 37.88 -11.98 16.49
CA ALA A 322 36.79 -11.04 16.78
C ALA A 322 37.27 -9.59 16.92
N GLN A 323 36.56 -8.66 16.30
CA GLN A 323 36.77 -7.23 16.37
C GLN A 323 35.48 -6.53 16.83
N GLY A 324 35.55 -5.81 17.95
CA GLY A 324 34.42 -5.02 18.47
C GLY A 324 33.48 -5.80 19.39
N GLU A 325 32.24 -5.33 19.48
CA GLU A 325 31.18 -5.89 20.32
C GLU A 325 30.56 -7.14 19.71
N PHE A 326 30.03 -8.04 20.55
CA PHE A 326 29.31 -9.22 20.05
C PHE A 326 28.18 -8.83 19.08
N PRO A 327 27.93 -9.64 18.02
CA PRO A 327 26.65 -9.56 17.33
C PRO A 327 25.54 -9.90 18.31
N MET A 328 24.36 -9.34 18.12
CA MET A 328 23.25 -9.50 19.07
C MET A 328 21.90 -9.46 18.34
N ILE A 329 20.84 -9.86 19.05
CA ILE A 329 19.45 -9.82 18.58
C ILE A 329 18.67 -8.87 19.48
N SER A 330 18.05 -7.85 18.89
CA SER A 330 17.23 -6.87 19.62
C SER A 330 15.76 -7.27 19.73
N ARG A 331 15.31 -8.20 18.87
CA ARG A 331 13.93 -8.72 18.89
C ARG A 331 13.84 -10.08 18.23
N VAL A 332 12.98 -10.93 18.79
CA VAL A 332 12.50 -12.17 18.19
C VAL A 332 10.98 -12.09 18.06
N ASN A 333 10.45 -12.39 16.89
CA ASN A 333 9.03 -12.54 16.64
C ASN A 333 8.74 -13.92 16.07
N VAL A 334 7.70 -14.58 16.57
CA VAL A 334 7.22 -15.87 16.06
C VAL A 334 5.77 -15.67 15.65
N ASP A 335 5.46 -16.08 14.42
CA ASP A 335 4.12 -16.08 13.86
C ASP A 335 3.75 -17.51 13.50
N ASP A 336 2.94 -18.13 14.36
CA ASP A 336 2.40 -19.47 14.13
C ASP A 336 1.41 -19.51 12.95
N GLU A 337 0.82 -18.38 12.53
CA GLU A 337 -0.16 -18.39 11.43
C GLU A 337 0.51 -18.44 10.05
N THR A 338 1.70 -17.84 9.96
CA THR A 338 2.51 -17.83 8.73
C THR A 338 3.73 -18.75 8.83
N ASN A 339 3.86 -19.54 9.91
CA ASN A 339 5.02 -20.41 10.17
C ASN A 339 6.36 -19.65 10.10
N GLN A 340 6.41 -18.41 10.58
CA GLN A 340 7.57 -17.54 10.44
C GLN A 340 8.26 -17.25 11.77
N ILE A 341 9.59 -17.29 11.75
CA ILE A 341 10.44 -16.79 12.84
C ILE A 341 11.26 -15.63 12.30
N SER A 342 11.13 -14.46 12.94
CA SER A 342 11.87 -13.26 12.58
C SER A 342 12.78 -12.80 13.70
N VAL A 343 13.97 -12.33 13.34
CA VAL A 343 14.92 -11.73 14.27
C VAL A 343 15.40 -10.37 13.76
N ASN A 344 15.69 -9.45 14.67
CA ASN A 344 16.30 -8.16 14.36
C ASN A 344 17.76 -8.16 14.88
N PRO A 345 18.74 -8.54 14.05
CA PRO A 345 20.13 -8.61 14.46
C PRO A 345 20.81 -7.23 14.40
N TYR A 346 21.81 -7.00 15.24
CA TYR A 346 22.69 -5.82 15.19
C TYR A 346 24.14 -6.21 15.51
N ASN A 347 25.10 -5.40 15.07
CA ASN A 347 26.54 -5.76 15.01
C ASN A 347 26.78 -7.07 14.24
N ALA A 348 25.90 -7.40 13.29
CA ALA A 348 25.86 -8.68 12.60
C ALA A 348 25.83 -8.49 11.09
N ASN A 349 26.42 -9.44 10.37
CA ASN A 349 26.47 -9.47 8.91
C ASN A 349 25.61 -10.59 8.34
N VAL A 350 25.35 -11.65 9.11
CA VAL A 350 24.66 -12.86 8.65
C VAL A 350 23.80 -13.44 9.77
N VAL A 351 22.61 -13.94 9.42
CA VAL A 351 21.77 -14.79 10.26
C VAL A 351 21.66 -16.17 9.63
N LYS A 352 21.83 -17.23 10.42
CA LYS A 352 21.69 -18.61 9.97
C LYS A 352 20.63 -19.34 10.78
N MET A 353 19.87 -20.20 10.11
CA MET A 353 18.93 -21.13 10.72
C MET A 353 19.45 -22.56 10.57
N VAL A 354 19.41 -23.30 11.67
CA VAL A 354 19.83 -24.71 11.75
C VAL A 354 18.64 -25.57 12.12
N ALA A 355 18.48 -26.68 11.43
CA ALA A 355 17.62 -27.78 11.86
C ALA A 355 18.38 -29.09 11.74
N ASP A 356 18.16 -30.00 12.69
CA ASP A 356 18.75 -31.33 12.67
C ASP A 356 20.28 -31.38 12.47
N GLY A 357 20.99 -30.40 13.04
CA GLY A 357 22.45 -30.29 12.95
C GLY A 357 22.98 -29.77 11.62
N LYS A 358 22.12 -29.24 10.74
CA LYS A 358 22.51 -28.67 9.44
C LYS A 358 22.04 -27.22 9.34
N VAL A 359 22.90 -26.36 8.79
CA VAL A 359 22.47 -25.01 8.37
C VAL A 359 21.54 -25.17 7.16
N ILE A 360 20.26 -24.87 7.35
CA ILE A 360 19.22 -24.99 6.32
C ILE A 360 18.94 -23.65 5.63
N ALA A 361 19.24 -22.53 6.30
CA ALA A 361 19.08 -21.20 5.72
C ALA A 361 20.17 -20.22 6.16
N GLU A 362 20.52 -19.30 5.25
CA GLU A 362 21.46 -18.20 5.50
C GLU A 362 20.91 -16.92 4.87
N LYS A 363 20.85 -15.83 5.64
CA LYS A 363 20.39 -14.52 5.17
C LYS A 363 21.38 -13.44 5.59
N LYS A 364 21.74 -12.55 4.64
CA LYS A 364 22.63 -11.42 4.90
C LYS A 364 21.88 -10.29 5.60
N VAL A 365 22.54 -9.68 6.58
CA VAL A 365 22.09 -8.46 7.26
C VAL A 365 22.67 -7.26 6.51
N LYS A 366 21.82 -6.32 6.11
CA LYS A 366 22.27 -5.12 5.37
C LYS A 366 22.48 -3.96 6.32
N ASN A 367 21.56 -3.76 7.26
CA ASN A 367 21.65 -2.74 8.30
C ASN A 367 21.30 -3.34 9.67
N ASP A 368 21.82 -2.72 10.72
CA ASP A 368 21.44 -3.08 12.08
C ASP A 368 19.92 -2.94 12.28
N ASN A 369 19.37 -3.93 12.98
CA ASN A 369 17.96 -4.08 13.29
C ASN A 369 17.03 -4.28 12.09
N ASP A 370 17.55 -4.58 10.89
CA ASP A 370 16.71 -5.09 9.80
C ASP A 370 15.93 -6.33 10.27
N THR A 371 14.66 -6.46 9.89
CA THR A 371 13.89 -7.68 10.20
C THR A 371 14.31 -8.79 9.24
N ILE A 372 14.92 -9.84 9.78
CA ILE A 372 15.29 -11.05 9.04
C ILE A 372 14.30 -12.16 9.39
N THR A 373 13.42 -12.48 8.45
CA THR A 373 12.37 -13.49 8.61
C THR A 373 12.77 -14.80 7.94
N PHE A 374 12.64 -15.92 8.63
CA PHE A 374 12.64 -17.27 8.07
C PHE A 374 11.22 -17.80 8.06
N ASP A 375 10.75 -18.21 6.89
CA ASP A 375 9.51 -18.96 6.75
C ASP A 375 9.86 -20.45 6.82
N LEU A 376 9.31 -21.16 7.80
CA LEU A 376 9.64 -22.57 8.02
C LEU A 376 9.11 -23.46 6.87
N ASN A 377 8.10 -23.00 6.14
CA ASN A 377 7.53 -23.71 5.01
C ASN A 377 8.54 -23.84 3.85
N ASP A 378 9.46 -22.87 3.69
CA ASP A 378 10.53 -22.93 2.68
C ASP A 378 11.51 -24.10 2.91
N TYR A 379 11.55 -24.64 4.12
CA TYR A 379 12.50 -25.65 4.58
C TYR A 379 11.82 -26.85 5.22
N GLU A 380 10.54 -27.06 4.94
CA GLU A 380 9.72 -27.98 5.70
C GLU A 380 10.24 -29.42 5.64
N ASP A 381 10.81 -29.87 4.53
CA ASP A 381 11.41 -31.20 4.40
C ASP A 381 12.68 -31.40 5.26
N GLU A 382 13.31 -30.31 5.71
CA GLU A 382 14.58 -30.34 6.47
C GLU A 382 14.39 -30.13 7.97
N ILE A 383 13.25 -29.58 8.38
CA ILE A 383 12.91 -29.32 9.78
C ILE A 383 12.28 -30.58 10.38
N ASN A 384 12.56 -30.95 11.62
CA ASN A 384 11.86 -32.07 12.28
C ASN A 384 11.19 -31.66 13.59
N SER A 385 11.99 -31.33 14.60
CA SER A 385 11.48 -31.09 15.96
C SER A 385 11.97 -29.81 16.63
N TYR A 386 12.97 -29.15 16.05
CA TYR A 386 13.43 -27.84 16.50
C TYR A 386 14.05 -27.04 15.35
N VAL A 387 14.19 -25.74 15.55
CA VAL A 387 15.06 -24.87 14.77
C VAL A 387 15.91 -24.02 15.71
N ARG A 388 17.17 -23.78 15.35
CA ARG A 388 18.08 -22.87 16.05
C ARG A 388 18.44 -21.72 15.14
N ILE A 389 18.61 -20.54 15.72
CA ILE A 389 19.06 -19.35 15.01
C ILE A 389 20.32 -18.82 15.69
N TYR A 390 21.32 -18.46 14.88
CA TYR A 390 22.46 -17.69 15.36
C TYR A 390 22.83 -16.59 14.37
N VAL A 391 23.44 -15.55 14.91
CA VAL A 391 23.88 -14.36 14.16
C VAL A 391 25.40 -14.27 14.24
N LEU A 392 26.01 -13.94 13.10
CA LEU A 392 27.46 -13.79 12.96
C LEU A 392 27.77 -12.33 12.65
N GLY A 393 28.84 -11.81 13.25
CA GLY A 393 29.36 -10.48 12.97
C GLY A 393 30.85 -10.39 13.24
N ASP A 394 31.44 -9.21 12.98
CA ASP A 394 32.87 -8.98 13.17
C ASP A 394 33.32 -9.24 14.62
N GLY A 395 32.45 -9.03 15.62
CA GLY A 395 32.75 -9.30 17.03
C GLY A 395 32.47 -10.72 17.50
N GLY A 396 32.07 -11.65 16.63
CA GLY A 396 31.89 -13.06 16.95
C GLY A 396 30.52 -13.63 16.56
N ILE A 397 29.91 -14.37 17.47
CA ILE A 397 28.64 -15.10 17.28
C ILE A 397 27.70 -14.88 18.46
N CYS A 398 26.39 -14.83 18.18
CA CYS A 398 25.33 -14.85 19.18
C CYS A 398 24.28 -15.91 18.81
N TYR A 399 24.07 -16.86 19.73
CA TYR A 399 23.06 -17.90 19.64
C TYR A 399 21.78 -17.45 20.32
N ALA A 400 20.67 -17.51 19.57
CA ALA A 400 19.35 -17.59 20.17
C ALA A 400 19.12 -19.00 20.72
N GLN A 401 18.35 -19.11 21.81
CA GLN A 401 17.92 -20.39 22.32
C GLN A 401 16.98 -21.08 21.31
N PRO A 402 17.04 -22.41 21.21
CA PRO A 402 16.25 -23.20 20.25
C PRO A 402 14.75 -22.97 20.37
N PHE A 403 14.08 -22.95 19.22
CA PHE A 403 12.63 -23.01 19.09
C PHE A 403 12.24 -24.47 18.87
N LEU A 404 11.35 -25.01 19.69
CA LEU A 404 10.78 -26.34 19.42
C LEU A 404 9.70 -26.20 18.36
N VAL A 405 9.63 -27.15 17.44
CA VAL A 405 8.61 -27.14 16.38
C VAL A 405 7.92 -28.48 16.31
N THR A 406 6.61 -28.46 16.12
CA THR A 406 5.86 -29.67 15.77
C THR A 406 5.13 -29.44 14.46
N LYS A 407 5.30 -30.39 13.53
CA LYS A 407 4.59 -30.40 12.25
C LYS A 407 3.24 -31.07 12.37
N ALA A 408 2.24 -30.52 11.72
CA ALA A 408 1.00 -31.19 11.38
C ALA A 408 0.70 -31.02 9.89
N ASP A 409 0.00 -31.97 9.27
CA ASP A 409 -0.48 -31.79 7.89
C ASP A 409 -1.27 -30.47 7.79
N THR A 410 -1.10 -29.73 6.70
CA THR A 410 -1.92 -28.54 6.44
C THR A 410 -3.40 -28.94 6.46
N SER A 411 -4.10 -28.45 7.48
CA SER A 411 -5.52 -28.72 7.67
C SER A 411 -6.41 -27.74 6.90
N THR A 412 -5.80 -26.79 6.18
CA THR A 412 -6.45 -25.65 5.55
C THR A 412 -5.81 -25.26 4.20
N SER A 413 -6.62 -24.73 3.29
CA SER A 413 -6.17 -23.97 2.11
C SER A 413 -6.26 -22.47 2.38
N SER A 414 -5.41 -21.69 1.72
CA SER A 414 -5.48 -20.23 1.79
C SER A 414 -6.49 -19.68 0.79
N VAL A 415 -7.47 -18.91 1.27
CA VAL A 415 -8.48 -18.25 0.44
C VAL A 415 -8.36 -16.74 0.62
N GLN A 416 -8.09 -16.02 -0.46
CA GLN A 416 -8.01 -14.56 -0.46
C GLN A 416 -9.29 -13.95 -1.05
N PHE A 417 -9.89 -13.00 -0.32
CA PHE A 417 -10.93 -12.16 -0.88
C PHE A 417 -10.33 -10.86 -1.42
N ILE A 418 -10.31 -10.72 -2.74
CA ILE A 418 -9.91 -9.47 -3.37
C ILE A 418 -11.11 -8.52 -3.27
N LEU A 419 -10.98 -7.53 -2.39
CA LEU A 419 -12.02 -6.56 -2.12
C LEU A 419 -12.03 -5.45 -3.20
N PRO A 420 -13.20 -4.92 -3.57
CA PRO A 420 -13.28 -3.83 -4.53
C PRO A 420 -12.76 -2.50 -3.95
N SER A 421 -12.64 -2.37 -2.63
CA SER A 421 -12.16 -1.17 -1.94
C SER A 421 -11.84 -1.47 -0.46
N ALA A 422 -11.05 -0.61 0.18
CA ALA A 422 -10.60 -0.78 1.57
C ALA A 422 -11.73 -0.65 2.63
N ASP A 423 -12.85 -0.01 2.29
CA ASP A 423 -14.05 0.12 3.13
C ASP A 423 -15.05 -1.05 2.96
N THR A 424 -14.72 -2.04 2.12
CA THR A 424 -15.48 -3.28 2.05
C THR A 424 -15.11 -4.19 3.20
N THR A 425 -16.11 -4.78 3.85
CA THR A 425 -15.95 -5.81 4.87
C THR A 425 -16.35 -7.16 4.30
N VAL A 426 -15.66 -8.22 4.69
CA VAL A 426 -16.04 -9.60 4.39
C VAL A 426 -16.15 -10.39 5.68
N THR A 427 -17.22 -11.19 5.79
CA THR A 427 -17.41 -12.17 6.85
C THR A 427 -17.50 -13.55 6.22
N VAL A 428 -16.64 -14.48 6.61
CA VAL A 428 -16.67 -15.87 6.15
C VAL A 428 -17.30 -16.73 7.24
N LYS A 429 -18.14 -17.69 6.84
CA LYS A 429 -18.79 -18.64 7.74
C LYS A 429 -18.63 -20.07 7.25
N ASP A 430 -18.46 -20.99 8.20
CA ASP A 430 -18.49 -22.44 7.94
C ASP A 430 -19.93 -22.95 7.63
N SER A 431 -20.06 -24.25 7.35
CA SER A 431 -21.36 -24.88 7.08
C SER A 431 -22.32 -24.89 8.27
N ASN A 432 -21.82 -24.70 9.49
CA ASN A 432 -22.60 -24.63 10.72
C ASN A 432 -23.01 -23.18 11.06
N GLY A 433 -22.52 -22.19 10.32
CA GLY A 433 -22.79 -20.77 10.50
C GLY A 433 -21.83 -20.05 11.45
N ASN A 434 -20.75 -20.69 11.89
CA ASN A 434 -19.72 -20.07 12.72
C ASN A 434 -18.89 -19.11 11.86
N VAL A 435 -18.58 -17.92 12.41
CA VAL A 435 -17.72 -16.93 11.74
C VAL A 435 -16.26 -17.37 11.84
N ILE A 436 -15.54 -17.23 10.74
CA ILE A 436 -14.10 -17.46 10.64
C ILE A 436 -13.44 -16.10 10.41
N ASP A 437 -12.45 -15.77 11.22
CA ASP A 437 -11.71 -14.52 11.12
C ASP A 437 -10.63 -14.59 10.04
N ALA A 438 -10.27 -13.44 9.47
CA ALA A 438 -9.17 -13.33 8.53
C ALA A 438 -7.83 -13.39 9.27
N CYS A 439 -6.82 -14.01 8.67
CA CYS A 439 -5.47 -14.11 9.21
C CYS A 439 -4.72 -12.77 9.18
N ASN A 440 -5.10 -11.87 8.27
CA ASN A 440 -4.41 -10.58 8.11
C ASN A 440 -5.33 -9.50 7.50
N SER A 441 -4.77 -8.28 7.37
CA SER A 441 -5.44 -7.12 6.79
C SER A 441 -5.76 -7.25 5.29
N ASP A 442 -5.14 -8.21 4.59
CA ASP A 442 -5.34 -8.45 3.16
C ASP A 442 -6.48 -9.45 2.87
N ASN A 443 -7.28 -9.81 3.89
CA ASN A 443 -8.44 -10.70 3.82
C ASN A 443 -8.11 -12.12 3.34
N PHE A 444 -6.99 -12.66 3.84
CA PHE A 444 -6.68 -14.08 3.74
C PHE A 444 -7.40 -14.89 4.83
N TYR A 445 -7.89 -16.06 4.47
CA TYR A 445 -8.52 -17.02 5.37
C TYR A 445 -7.89 -18.39 5.18
N LYS A 446 -7.62 -19.10 6.27
CA LYS A 446 -7.19 -20.50 6.25
C LYS A 446 -8.42 -21.39 6.46
N LEU A 447 -8.83 -22.11 5.42
CA LEU A 447 -10.09 -22.86 5.40
C LEU A 447 -9.86 -24.34 5.06
N GLY A 448 -10.33 -25.24 5.91
CA GLY A 448 -10.29 -26.69 5.65
C GLY A 448 -11.19 -27.14 4.51
N ALA A 449 -11.21 -28.44 4.23
CA ALA A 449 -12.09 -28.99 3.20
C ALA A 449 -13.55 -28.85 3.66
N GLY A 450 -14.36 -28.13 2.90
CA GLY A 450 -15.70 -27.77 3.33
C GLY A 450 -16.40 -26.81 2.40
N THR A 451 -17.69 -26.61 2.66
CA THR A 451 -18.47 -25.55 2.01
C THR A 451 -18.61 -24.38 2.95
N TYR A 452 -18.23 -23.21 2.45
CA TYR A 452 -18.22 -21.96 3.17
C TYR A 452 -19.19 -20.98 2.51
N THR A 453 -19.64 -20.02 3.30
CA THR A 453 -20.41 -18.88 2.81
C THR A 453 -19.62 -17.63 3.15
N TYR A 454 -19.47 -16.71 2.20
CA TYR A 454 -18.97 -15.37 2.51
C TYR A 454 -20.07 -14.35 2.32
N THR A 455 -20.08 -13.36 3.22
CA THR A 455 -20.94 -12.17 3.15
C THR A 455 -20.04 -10.95 3.04
N ALA A 456 -20.11 -10.26 1.90
CA ALA A 456 -19.41 -9.02 1.66
C ALA A 456 -20.37 -7.84 1.82
N SER A 457 -19.96 -6.82 2.58
CA SER A 457 -20.76 -5.63 2.86
C SER A 457 -19.91 -4.38 2.77
N ARG A 458 -20.43 -3.34 2.14
CA ARG A 458 -19.84 -2.02 2.06
C ARG A 458 -20.96 -1.00 2.16
N THR A 459 -20.75 0.09 2.88
CA THR A 459 -21.74 1.17 2.99
C THR A 459 -22.09 1.70 1.59
N GLY A 460 -23.39 1.72 1.24
CA GLY A 460 -23.84 2.11 -0.10
C GLY A 460 -23.77 0.98 -1.15
N TYR A 461 -23.53 -0.28 -0.73
CA TYR A 461 -23.52 -1.48 -1.58
C TYR A 461 -24.44 -2.59 -1.03
N GLU A 462 -25.11 -3.32 -1.91
CA GLU A 462 -25.99 -4.44 -1.55
C GLU A 462 -25.10 -5.52 -0.93
N THR A 463 -25.45 -5.96 0.27
CA THR A 463 -24.74 -7.05 0.92
C THR A 463 -24.82 -8.30 0.04
N LYS A 464 -23.67 -8.77 -0.43
CA LYS A 464 -23.57 -9.97 -1.27
C LYS A 464 -23.27 -11.16 -0.39
N THR A 465 -24.03 -12.24 -0.55
CA THR A 465 -23.76 -13.52 0.13
C THR A 465 -23.69 -14.65 -0.87
N ASP A 466 -22.55 -15.31 -0.97
CA ASP A 466 -22.25 -16.38 -1.93
C ASP A 466 -21.63 -17.58 -1.21
N LYS A 467 -21.75 -18.77 -1.82
CA LYS A 467 -21.12 -20.01 -1.34
C LYS A 467 -19.92 -20.39 -2.19
N PHE A 468 -18.91 -20.96 -1.56
CA PHE A 468 -17.77 -21.57 -2.23
C PHE A 468 -17.36 -22.85 -1.50
N THR A 469 -16.59 -23.70 -2.17
CA THR A 469 -16.14 -24.97 -1.62
C THR A 469 -14.63 -25.04 -1.72
N VAL A 470 -13.99 -25.37 -0.60
CA VAL A 470 -12.60 -25.81 -0.56
C VAL A 470 -12.63 -27.34 -0.59
N THR A 471 -12.01 -27.94 -1.60
CA THR A 471 -11.98 -29.41 -1.72
C THR A 471 -10.83 -29.99 -0.91
N GLN A 472 -10.91 -31.25 -0.49
CA GLN A 472 -9.77 -31.93 0.15
C GLN A 472 -8.54 -31.94 -0.76
N ALA A 473 -8.74 -32.02 -2.08
CA ALA A 473 -7.65 -31.89 -3.03
C ALA A 473 -7.00 -30.48 -3.03
N SER A 474 -7.78 -29.43 -2.75
CA SER A 474 -7.24 -28.06 -2.62
C SER A 474 -6.44 -27.90 -1.34
N VAL A 475 -6.88 -28.53 -0.24
CA VAL A 475 -6.16 -28.56 1.05
C VAL A 475 -4.86 -29.32 0.90
N ASN A 476 -4.92 -30.56 0.41
CA ASN A 476 -3.73 -31.40 0.20
C ASN A 476 -2.71 -30.79 -0.77
N ALA A 477 -3.15 -29.93 -1.70
CA ALA A 477 -2.27 -29.27 -2.67
C ALA A 477 -1.90 -27.83 -2.25
N GLY A 478 -2.25 -27.39 -1.03
CA GLY A 478 -1.94 -26.06 -0.53
C GLY A 478 -2.45 -24.91 -1.42
N LEU A 479 -3.52 -25.12 -2.19
CA LEU A 479 -3.91 -24.16 -3.23
C LEU A 479 -4.32 -22.81 -2.65
N GLN A 480 -3.81 -21.74 -3.25
CA GLN A 480 -4.28 -20.38 -3.00
C GLN A 480 -5.50 -20.09 -3.89
N ILE A 481 -6.68 -20.00 -3.26
CA ILE A 481 -7.94 -19.70 -3.96
C ILE A 481 -8.20 -18.20 -3.88
N LYS A 482 -8.32 -17.54 -5.02
CA LYS A 482 -8.68 -16.11 -5.09
C LYS A 482 -10.15 -15.94 -5.46
N ILE A 483 -10.89 -15.24 -4.61
CA ILE A 483 -12.27 -14.86 -4.85
C ILE A 483 -12.33 -13.36 -5.06
N ASN A 484 -12.62 -12.94 -6.28
CA ASN A 484 -12.85 -11.54 -6.59
C ASN A 484 -14.25 -11.13 -6.12
N VAL A 485 -14.30 -10.31 -5.07
CA VAL A 485 -15.56 -9.81 -4.53
C VAL A 485 -16.06 -8.69 -5.43
N GLN A 486 -17.24 -8.89 -5.99
CA GLN A 486 -17.95 -7.90 -6.80
C GLN A 486 -19.21 -7.52 -6.03
N LEU A 487 -19.30 -6.27 -5.59
CA LEU A 487 -20.47 -5.71 -4.91
C LEU A 487 -21.27 -4.84 -5.87
N LYS A 488 -22.60 -4.97 -5.80
CA LYS A 488 -23.54 -4.10 -6.52
C LYS A 488 -23.90 -2.94 -5.60
N ALA A 489 -23.96 -1.70 -6.09
CA ALA A 489 -24.33 -0.55 -5.26
C ALA A 489 -25.75 -0.72 -4.65
N ASP A 490 -25.90 -0.46 -3.34
CA ASP A 490 -27.15 -0.37 -2.58
C ASP A 490 -27.54 1.10 -2.60
N LEU A 491 -28.49 1.35 -3.49
CA LEU A 491 -29.03 2.65 -3.78
C LEU A 491 -29.80 3.26 -2.57
N GLY A 492 -29.84 2.60 -1.41
CA GLY A 492 -30.64 2.97 -0.22
C GLY A 492 -29.92 3.60 0.99
N VAL A 493 -28.59 3.79 1.04
CA VAL A 493 -27.91 4.22 2.28
C VAL A 493 -27.68 5.73 2.44
N VAL A 494 -27.10 6.48 1.51
CA VAL A 494 -27.26 7.94 1.32
C VAL A 494 -26.77 8.18 -0.10
N THR A 495 -27.65 8.49 -1.04
CA THR A 495 -27.25 8.80 -2.41
C THR A 495 -27.41 10.29 -2.66
N THR A 496 -26.48 10.88 -3.40
CA THR A 496 -26.60 12.27 -3.84
C THR A 496 -26.58 12.32 -5.35
N MET A 497 -27.67 12.64 -6.03
CA MET A 497 -27.64 12.84 -7.49
C MET A 497 -27.40 14.32 -7.78
N PHE A 498 -26.19 14.71 -8.19
CA PHE A 498 -25.87 16.11 -8.48
C PHE A 498 -25.57 16.36 -9.97
N TYR A 499 -26.61 16.67 -10.73
CA TYR A 499 -26.52 16.98 -12.15
C TYR A 499 -26.43 18.49 -12.40
N VAL A 500 -25.44 18.87 -13.20
CA VAL A 500 -25.22 20.23 -13.70
C VAL A 500 -25.04 20.18 -15.22
N PRO A 501 -25.07 21.31 -15.94
CA PRO A 501 -24.81 21.28 -17.38
C PRO A 501 -23.45 20.68 -17.69
N GLU A 502 -23.37 19.72 -18.62
CA GLU A 502 -22.08 19.14 -19.02
C GLU A 502 -21.27 20.21 -19.77
N THR A 503 -21.90 20.91 -20.73
CA THR A 503 -21.29 22.01 -21.49
C THR A 503 -22.12 23.28 -21.35
N ILE A 504 -21.43 24.40 -21.15
CA ILE A 504 -22.02 25.75 -21.21
C ILE A 504 -21.33 26.51 -22.35
N TYR A 505 -22.06 26.83 -23.41
CA TYR A 505 -21.55 27.64 -24.52
C TYR A 505 -21.65 29.11 -24.16
N LEU A 506 -20.55 29.85 -24.35
CA LEU A 506 -20.57 31.30 -24.32
C LEU A 506 -21.16 31.86 -25.61
N ALA A 507 -21.73 33.06 -25.52
CA ALA A 507 -22.00 33.85 -26.70
C ALA A 507 -20.66 34.15 -27.42
N PRO A 508 -20.57 33.98 -28.75
CA PRO A 508 -19.33 34.21 -29.50
C PRO A 508 -18.69 35.57 -29.19
N GLY A 509 -17.42 35.58 -28.76
CA GLY A 509 -16.70 36.80 -28.40
C GLY A 509 -17.14 37.47 -27.08
N SER A 510 -17.91 36.79 -26.25
CA SER A 510 -18.44 37.29 -24.97
C SER A 510 -18.08 36.37 -23.80
N ASN A 511 -18.27 36.85 -22.58
CA ASN A 511 -18.19 36.07 -21.35
C ASN A 511 -19.56 35.55 -20.86
N SER A 512 -20.64 35.88 -21.59
CA SER A 512 -22.01 35.54 -21.20
C SER A 512 -22.41 34.14 -21.67
N PHE A 513 -23.10 33.39 -20.82
CA PHE A 513 -23.64 32.06 -21.14
C PHE A 513 -24.77 32.21 -22.17
N GLN A 514 -24.80 31.34 -23.18
CA GLN A 514 -25.76 31.39 -24.28
C GLN A 514 -26.55 30.09 -24.40
N TYR A 515 -25.86 28.94 -24.50
CA TYR A 515 -26.51 27.64 -24.68
C TYR A 515 -25.98 26.60 -23.69
N TYR A 516 -26.83 25.62 -23.37
CA TYR A 516 -26.54 24.58 -22.37
C TYR A 516 -26.74 23.18 -22.97
N VAL A 517 -25.79 22.29 -22.70
CA VAL A 517 -25.88 20.86 -23.02
C VAL A 517 -25.94 20.10 -21.71
N ASP A 518 -27.11 19.54 -21.41
CA ASP A 518 -27.42 19.00 -20.09
C ASP A 518 -28.47 17.88 -20.15
N ARG A 519 -29.21 17.67 -19.06
CA ARG A 519 -30.24 16.64 -18.93
C ARG A 519 -31.45 17.18 -18.18
N GLU A 520 -32.54 16.42 -18.18
CA GLU A 520 -33.75 16.76 -17.42
C GLU A 520 -33.45 16.91 -15.90
N ASN A 521 -34.14 17.83 -15.23
CA ASN A 521 -34.01 18.09 -13.79
C ASN A 521 -34.75 17.04 -12.95
N LYS A 522 -34.31 15.78 -13.04
CA LYS A 522 -34.83 14.67 -12.25
C LYS A 522 -33.76 13.60 -12.07
N ALA A 523 -33.98 12.70 -11.12
CA ALA A 523 -33.20 11.47 -11.00
C ALA A 523 -33.20 10.73 -12.35
N ASP A 524 -32.00 10.37 -12.81
CA ASP A 524 -31.77 9.73 -14.12
C ASP A 524 -32.45 10.45 -15.30
N GLY A 525 -32.43 11.80 -15.25
CA GLY A 525 -32.98 12.64 -16.30
C GLY A 525 -32.42 12.33 -17.68
N ALA A 526 -33.31 12.29 -18.69
CA ALA A 526 -32.91 12.03 -20.07
C ALA A 526 -31.96 13.14 -20.57
N LEU A 527 -30.97 12.75 -21.39
CA LEU A 527 -30.06 13.71 -22.02
C LEU A 527 -30.83 14.60 -23.00
N ILE A 528 -30.59 15.91 -22.95
CA ILE A 528 -31.25 16.88 -23.81
C ILE A 528 -30.33 17.17 -25.01
N SER A 529 -30.91 17.08 -26.21
CA SER A 529 -30.24 17.36 -27.49
C SER A 529 -30.94 18.51 -28.20
N ASN A 530 -30.65 19.75 -27.79
CA ASN A 530 -31.23 20.97 -28.36
C ASN A 530 -30.14 22.06 -28.52
N ALA A 531 -29.84 22.40 -29.78
CA ALA A 531 -28.82 23.39 -30.15
C ALA A 531 -29.10 24.81 -29.64
N SER A 532 -30.34 25.12 -29.26
CA SER A 532 -30.80 26.45 -28.88
C SER A 532 -31.33 26.50 -27.45
N LYS A 533 -30.93 25.56 -26.58
CA LYS A 533 -31.36 25.56 -25.18
C LYS A 533 -30.68 26.69 -24.41
N THR A 534 -31.44 27.70 -24.02
CA THR A 534 -30.93 28.91 -23.32
C THR A 534 -31.00 28.82 -21.80
N THR A 535 -31.45 27.69 -21.24
CA THR A 535 -31.49 27.45 -19.79
C THR A 535 -30.70 26.21 -19.41
N GLY A 536 -29.93 26.31 -18.32
CA GLY A 536 -29.07 25.23 -17.82
C GLY A 536 -29.70 24.53 -16.62
N ASN A 537 -29.94 23.24 -16.71
CA ASN A 537 -30.58 22.46 -15.65
C ASN A 537 -29.58 22.14 -14.52
N VAL A 538 -29.98 22.40 -13.27
CA VAL A 538 -29.24 22.06 -12.06
C VAL A 538 -30.17 21.28 -11.14
N PHE A 539 -29.80 20.03 -10.88
CA PHE A 539 -30.56 19.10 -10.07
C PHE A 539 -29.67 18.48 -9.01
N PHE A 540 -30.10 18.58 -7.75
CA PHE A 540 -29.54 17.84 -6.63
C PHE A 540 -30.66 17.01 -5.98
N ASN A 541 -30.40 15.77 -5.62
CA ASN A 541 -31.29 14.98 -4.78
C ASN A 541 -30.50 14.13 -3.79
N CYS A 542 -30.88 14.20 -2.53
CA CYS A 542 -30.50 13.29 -1.46
C CYS A 542 -31.71 13.09 -0.56
N ASP A 543 -32.32 11.91 -0.59
CA ASP A 543 -33.56 11.60 0.13
C ASP A 543 -33.44 11.76 1.66
N LYS A 544 -32.22 11.61 2.20
CA LYS A 544 -31.90 11.76 3.62
C LYS A 544 -31.39 13.14 4.02
N ALA A 545 -31.36 14.10 3.09
CA ALA A 545 -30.95 15.47 3.37
C ALA A 545 -32.14 16.41 3.61
N THR A 546 -31.86 17.48 4.34
CA THR A 546 -32.59 18.74 4.43
C THR A 546 -31.64 19.87 4.04
N ASP A 547 -32.19 21.05 3.72
CA ASP A 547 -31.41 22.28 3.57
C ASP A 547 -30.23 22.18 2.60
N VAL A 548 -30.53 22.08 1.31
CA VAL A 548 -29.55 22.04 0.22
C VAL A 548 -29.28 23.45 -0.28
N THR A 549 -28.02 23.80 -0.56
CA THR A 549 -27.61 25.02 -1.27
C THR A 549 -26.57 24.69 -2.33
N VAL A 550 -26.70 25.26 -3.52
CA VAL A 550 -25.73 25.11 -4.62
C VAL A 550 -25.00 26.42 -4.88
N SER A 551 -23.69 26.31 -5.13
CA SER A 551 -22.81 27.39 -5.56
C SER A 551 -21.98 26.95 -6.78
N VAL A 552 -21.40 27.93 -7.48
CA VAL A 552 -20.56 27.70 -8.66
C VAL A 552 -19.29 28.56 -8.58
N SER A 553 -18.16 27.98 -8.97
CA SER A 553 -16.88 28.69 -9.00
C SER A 553 -16.72 29.53 -10.27
N ASP A 554 -15.94 30.61 -10.15
CA ASP A 554 -15.48 31.45 -11.26
C ASP A 554 -16.57 31.99 -12.22
N SER A 555 -17.82 32.02 -11.77
CA SER A 555 -18.96 32.44 -12.57
C SER A 555 -20.00 33.14 -11.72
N THR A 556 -20.79 34.01 -12.35
CA THR A 556 -22.02 34.57 -11.78
C THR A 556 -23.20 34.00 -12.54
N VAL A 557 -24.19 33.44 -11.85
CA VAL A 557 -25.38 32.85 -12.46
C VAL A 557 -26.66 33.38 -11.81
N SER A 558 -27.73 33.44 -12.59
CA SER A 558 -29.08 33.74 -12.14
C SER A 558 -29.92 32.47 -12.19
N TYR A 559 -30.51 32.11 -11.05
CA TYR A 559 -31.33 30.92 -10.91
C TYR A 559 -32.82 31.26 -11.07
N THR A 560 -33.58 30.42 -11.76
CA THR A 560 -35.03 30.60 -11.94
C THR A 560 -35.80 30.43 -10.62
N ASN A 561 -35.41 29.43 -9.81
CA ASN A 561 -36.10 29.09 -8.56
C ASN A 561 -35.16 29.21 -7.33
N GLY A 562 -34.17 30.10 -7.40
CA GLY A 562 -33.12 30.19 -6.39
C GLY A 562 -32.13 29.03 -6.43
N SER A 563 -31.17 29.06 -5.51
CA SER A 563 -30.06 28.10 -5.40
C SER A 563 -30.12 27.25 -4.12
N SER A 564 -31.25 27.27 -3.41
CA SER A 564 -31.43 26.57 -2.13
C SER A 564 -32.80 25.90 -2.04
N SER A 565 -32.87 24.77 -1.32
CA SER A 565 -34.10 24.05 -1.01
C SER A 565 -34.11 23.62 0.45
N SER A 566 -35.25 23.71 1.13
CA SER A 566 -35.42 23.25 2.51
C SER A 566 -35.64 21.74 2.64
N ASN A 567 -35.65 21.01 1.53
CA ASN A 567 -35.73 19.56 1.49
C ASN A 567 -34.52 19.00 0.72
N GLY A 568 -34.33 17.68 0.77
CA GLY A 568 -33.21 17.01 0.14
C GLY A 568 -33.15 17.10 -1.39
N THR A 569 -34.10 17.76 -2.05
CA THR A 569 -34.11 17.94 -3.51
C THR A 569 -34.04 19.41 -3.88
N LEU A 570 -33.03 19.79 -4.68
CA LEU A 570 -33.01 21.07 -5.38
C LEU A 570 -33.21 20.82 -6.87
N SER A 571 -34.25 21.40 -7.44
CA SER A 571 -34.52 21.34 -8.88
C SER A 571 -34.69 22.76 -9.40
N THR A 572 -33.68 23.28 -10.09
CA THR A 572 -33.62 24.68 -10.55
C THR A 572 -32.97 24.78 -11.93
N ALA A 573 -33.02 25.97 -12.53
CA ALA A 573 -32.36 26.22 -13.81
C ALA A 573 -31.63 27.55 -13.78
N ILE A 574 -30.56 27.64 -14.56
CA ILE A 574 -29.82 28.87 -14.84
C ILE A 574 -30.56 29.60 -15.98
N SER A 575 -31.03 30.81 -15.72
CA SER A 575 -31.72 31.66 -16.70
C SER A 575 -30.77 32.64 -17.40
N ALA A 576 -29.65 32.97 -16.76
CA ALA A 576 -28.56 33.78 -17.29
C ALA A 576 -27.27 33.50 -16.50
N GLY A 577 -26.13 33.77 -17.10
CA GLY A 577 -24.85 33.70 -16.39
C GLY A 577 -23.69 34.26 -17.19
N ARG A 578 -22.55 34.43 -16.53
CA ARG A 578 -21.28 34.80 -17.13
C ARG A 578 -20.11 34.17 -16.39
N ILE A 579 -19.04 33.87 -17.11
CA ILE A 579 -17.75 33.51 -16.53
C ILE A 579 -16.95 34.78 -16.20
N ASN A 580 -16.20 34.79 -15.11
CA ASN A 580 -15.44 35.98 -14.70
C ASN A 580 -14.30 36.29 -15.68
N SER A 581 -13.63 35.26 -16.19
CA SER A 581 -12.59 35.36 -17.22
C SER A 581 -12.89 34.42 -18.37
N ALA A 582 -13.23 34.99 -19.53
CA ALA A 582 -13.54 34.21 -20.72
C ALA A 582 -12.29 33.46 -21.23
N PRO A 583 -12.41 32.16 -21.59
CA PRO A 583 -11.36 31.45 -22.31
C PRO A 583 -11.22 32.00 -23.74
N ALA A 584 -10.10 31.70 -24.39
CA ALA A 584 -9.88 32.09 -25.78
C ALA A 584 -10.91 31.41 -26.72
N ALA A 585 -11.27 32.06 -27.82
CA ALA A 585 -12.18 31.48 -28.81
C ALA A 585 -11.65 30.12 -29.30
N GLY A 586 -12.53 29.10 -29.33
CA GLY A 586 -12.18 27.71 -29.66
C GLY A 586 -11.60 26.91 -28.49
N SER A 587 -11.61 27.45 -27.27
CA SER A 587 -11.15 26.77 -26.05
C SER A 587 -12.20 26.86 -24.94
N GLY A 588 -11.93 26.25 -23.79
CA GLY A 588 -12.84 26.31 -22.66
C GLY A 588 -12.15 26.22 -21.31
N LYS A 589 -12.97 26.34 -20.26
CA LYS A 589 -12.54 26.32 -18.87
C LYS A 589 -13.53 25.51 -18.04
N THR A 590 -13.01 24.64 -17.18
CA THR A 590 -13.82 23.87 -16.24
C THR A 590 -14.20 24.72 -15.03
N ILE A 591 -15.47 24.69 -14.66
CA ILE A 591 -15.99 25.29 -13.43
C ILE A 591 -16.53 24.21 -12.49
N LYS A 592 -16.42 24.45 -11.18
CA LYS A 592 -16.84 23.55 -10.12
C LYS A 592 -18.19 24.01 -9.58
N TRP A 593 -19.12 23.08 -9.49
CA TRP A 593 -20.37 23.25 -8.76
C TRP A 593 -20.25 22.53 -7.43
N THR A 594 -20.76 23.15 -6.37
CA THR A 594 -20.75 22.57 -5.03
C THR A 594 -22.14 22.67 -4.44
N ALA A 595 -22.73 21.51 -4.14
CA ALA A 595 -23.93 21.39 -3.33
C ALA A 595 -23.50 21.17 -1.88
N THR A 596 -23.98 22.00 -0.95
CA THR A 596 -23.86 21.80 0.50
C THR A 596 -25.23 21.44 1.04
N PHE A 597 -25.31 20.42 1.90
CA PHE A 597 -26.58 19.93 2.44
C PHE A 597 -26.42 19.45 3.88
N THR A 598 -27.53 19.38 4.61
CA THR A 598 -27.57 18.85 5.98
C THR A 598 -28.31 17.53 5.97
N LEU A 599 -27.74 16.46 6.50
CA LEU A 599 -28.44 15.19 6.67
C LEU A 599 -29.48 15.31 7.80
N GLN A 600 -30.52 14.48 7.77
CA GLN A 600 -31.57 14.47 8.80
C GLN A 600 -31.04 14.21 10.22
N ASN A 601 -29.84 13.64 10.36
CA ASN A 601 -29.14 13.45 11.63
C ASN A 601 -28.36 14.71 12.10
N GLY A 602 -28.37 15.80 11.33
CA GLY A 602 -27.70 17.07 11.62
C GLY A 602 -26.29 17.24 11.03
N GLU A 603 -25.73 16.21 10.40
CA GLU A 603 -24.39 16.29 9.78
C GLU A 603 -24.40 17.11 8.48
N LYS A 604 -23.31 17.81 8.17
CA LYS A 604 -23.20 18.62 6.95
C LYS A 604 -22.32 17.92 5.94
N GLY A 605 -22.77 17.85 4.69
CA GLY A 605 -22.04 17.23 3.58
C GLY A 605 -21.89 18.16 2.37
N THR A 606 -20.98 17.78 1.48
CA THR A 606 -20.82 18.39 0.17
C THR A 606 -20.80 17.36 -0.96
N ALA A 607 -21.40 17.72 -2.09
CA ALA A 607 -21.28 17.01 -3.35
C ALA A 607 -20.75 17.95 -4.44
N THR A 608 -19.90 17.42 -5.32
CA THR A 608 -19.23 18.20 -6.36
C THR A 608 -19.59 17.68 -7.75
N ALA A 609 -19.84 18.60 -8.68
CA ALA A 609 -19.99 18.31 -10.11
C ALA A 609 -19.29 19.39 -10.95
N TYR A 610 -19.05 19.13 -12.23
CA TYR A 610 -18.24 19.99 -13.09
C TYR A 610 -18.91 20.29 -14.42
N SER A 611 -18.78 21.53 -14.89
CA SER A 611 -19.19 21.95 -16.23
C SER A 611 -17.99 22.43 -17.02
N TYR A 612 -17.98 22.17 -18.32
CA TYR A 612 -17.02 22.79 -19.23
C TYR A 612 -17.65 24.02 -19.91
N VAL A 613 -17.11 25.20 -19.63
CA VAL A 613 -17.53 26.46 -20.26
C VAL A 613 -16.73 26.66 -21.54
N TYR A 614 -17.38 26.55 -22.69
CA TYR A 614 -16.75 26.63 -24.01
C TYR A 614 -16.98 27.98 -24.67
N ALA A 615 -15.90 28.66 -25.07
CA ALA A 615 -15.95 29.83 -25.94
C ALA A 615 -15.94 29.35 -27.40
N PRO A 616 -17.02 29.53 -28.17
CA PRO A 616 -17.07 29.09 -29.56
C PRO A 616 -15.94 29.70 -30.38
N ASN A 617 -15.33 28.89 -31.26
CA ASN A 617 -14.45 29.44 -32.28
C ASN A 617 -15.27 30.36 -33.19
N THR A 618 -14.79 31.58 -33.41
CA THR A 618 -15.46 32.57 -34.26
C THR A 618 -15.09 32.44 -35.72
N SER A 619 -14.17 31.53 -36.06
CA SER A 619 -13.75 31.29 -37.45
C SER A 619 -14.82 30.54 -38.24
N GLU A 620 -14.96 30.91 -39.51
CA GLU A 620 -15.91 30.34 -40.45
C GLU A 620 -15.22 29.53 -41.55
N VAL A 621 -16.02 28.75 -42.28
CA VAL A 621 -15.66 28.35 -43.65
C VAL A 621 -16.65 28.94 -44.63
N ALA A 622 -16.14 29.56 -45.69
CA ALA A 622 -16.99 30.25 -46.65
C ALA A 622 -16.46 30.20 -48.07
N ALA A 623 -17.39 30.35 -49.02
CA ALA A 623 -17.13 30.55 -50.43
C ALA A 623 -17.87 31.83 -50.86
N GLY A 624 -17.11 32.86 -51.22
CA GLY A 624 -17.64 34.14 -51.69
C GLY A 624 -17.42 34.31 -53.20
N ILE A 625 -18.44 34.75 -53.92
CA ILE A 625 -18.33 35.07 -55.35
C ILE A 625 -18.85 36.47 -55.61
N ARG A 626 -18.03 37.29 -56.26
CA ARG A 626 -18.43 38.54 -56.90
C ARG A 626 -18.40 38.34 -58.41
N GLN A 627 -19.58 38.27 -59.04
CA GLN A 627 -19.69 38.28 -60.51
C GLN A 627 -20.45 39.52 -60.97
N VAL A 628 -19.79 40.35 -61.79
CA VAL A 628 -20.38 41.58 -62.34
C VAL A 628 -20.26 41.63 -63.87
N HIS A 629 -21.37 41.95 -64.56
CA HIS A 629 -21.39 42.26 -65.99
C HIS A 629 -21.84 43.71 -66.17
N THR A 630 -21.02 44.55 -66.82
CA THR A 630 -21.29 45.99 -66.95
C THR A 630 -21.46 46.46 -68.40
N TYR A 631 -22.04 45.63 -69.27
CA TYR A 631 -22.23 45.96 -70.69
C TYR A 631 -23.70 46.24 -71.03
N SER A 632 -24.00 47.47 -71.49
CA SER A 632 -25.34 48.00 -71.83
C SER A 632 -26.34 48.11 -70.67
N THR A 633 -26.63 47.02 -69.97
CA THR A 633 -27.42 47.02 -68.73
C THR A 633 -26.83 45.99 -67.78
N ASP A 634 -26.61 46.41 -66.54
CA ASP A 634 -25.81 45.62 -65.61
C ASP A 634 -26.52 44.35 -65.16
N VAL A 635 -25.75 43.27 -64.98
CA VAL A 635 -26.19 41.99 -64.38
C VAL A 635 -25.19 41.58 -63.31
N PHE A 636 -25.59 41.68 -62.06
CA PHE A 636 -24.75 41.36 -60.89
C PHE A 636 -25.31 40.15 -60.17
N ASN A 637 -24.43 39.28 -59.73
CA ASN A 637 -24.74 38.21 -58.79
C ASN A 637 -23.56 38.07 -57.82
N GLN A 638 -23.73 38.60 -56.61
CA GLN A 638 -22.74 38.50 -55.55
C GLN A 638 -23.35 37.87 -54.31
N GLY A 639 -22.71 36.84 -53.79
CA GLY A 639 -23.18 36.14 -52.60
C GLY A 639 -22.09 35.36 -51.88
N VAL A 640 -22.44 34.88 -50.68
CA VAL A 640 -21.55 34.14 -49.79
C VAL A 640 -22.28 32.93 -49.23
N LEU A 641 -21.78 31.72 -49.52
CA LEU A 641 -22.11 30.51 -48.77
C LEU A 641 -21.17 30.42 -47.58
N TYR A 642 -21.70 30.28 -46.37
CA TYR A 642 -20.90 30.19 -45.16
C TYR A 642 -21.38 29.05 -44.25
N ALA A 643 -20.48 28.57 -43.41
CA ALA A 643 -20.77 27.70 -42.28
C ALA A 643 -19.96 28.12 -41.06
N ILE A 644 -20.55 27.97 -39.88
CA ILE A 644 -20.00 28.41 -38.58
C ILE A 644 -20.24 27.35 -37.51
N GLY A 645 -19.57 27.50 -36.36
CA GLY A 645 -19.72 26.60 -35.20
C GLY A 645 -18.78 25.39 -35.24
N PHE A 646 -17.57 25.58 -35.78
CA PHE A 646 -16.55 24.53 -35.86
C PHE A 646 -15.54 24.65 -34.72
N ASP A 647 -14.95 23.53 -34.32
CA ASP A 647 -13.84 23.54 -33.37
C ASP A 647 -12.55 23.98 -34.08
N ARG A 648 -12.39 23.59 -35.35
CA ARG A 648 -11.23 23.92 -36.18
C ARG A 648 -11.62 24.20 -37.63
N VAL A 649 -10.97 25.16 -38.27
CA VAL A 649 -11.09 25.44 -39.70
C VAL A 649 -9.74 25.28 -40.41
N THR A 650 -9.74 24.80 -41.65
CA THR A 650 -8.53 24.67 -42.48
C THR A 650 -8.82 24.95 -43.96
N GLY A 651 -7.77 25.19 -44.74
CA GLY A 651 -7.89 25.49 -46.17
C GLY A 651 -8.42 26.91 -46.45
N GLY A 652 -8.63 27.21 -47.73
CA GLY A 652 -8.96 28.57 -48.18
C GLY A 652 -7.75 29.51 -48.16
N SER A 653 -7.86 30.58 -48.93
CA SER A 653 -6.80 31.58 -49.16
C SER A 653 -7.15 32.97 -48.64
N TYR A 654 -8.28 33.11 -47.94
CA TYR A 654 -8.79 34.36 -47.41
C TYR A 654 -9.39 34.20 -46.00
N THR A 655 -9.52 35.32 -45.29
CA THR A 655 -10.42 35.50 -44.14
C THR A 655 -11.53 36.49 -44.51
N CYS A 656 -12.71 36.35 -43.92
CA CYS A 656 -13.79 37.32 -44.07
C CYS A 656 -13.74 38.36 -42.94
N ALA A 657 -14.00 39.63 -43.25
CA ALA A 657 -14.18 40.69 -42.26
C ALA A 657 -15.57 40.65 -41.59
N LYS A 658 -16.49 39.82 -42.09
CA LYS A 658 -17.84 39.64 -41.52
C LYS A 658 -17.83 38.51 -40.50
N ASN A 659 -18.43 38.76 -39.34
CA ASN A 659 -18.67 37.75 -38.33
C ASN A 659 -20.07 37.15 -38.52
N PHE A 660 -20.15 35.97 -39.13
CA PHE A 660 -21.43 35.34 -39.45
C PHE A 660 -22.24 34.84 -38.23
N PHE A 661 -21.70 34.96 -37.00
CA PHE A 661 -22.46 34.72 -35.77
C PHE A 661 -23.31 35.93 -35.36
N THR A 662 -22.82 37.15 -35.61
CA THR A 662 -23.40 38.38 -35.03
C THR A 662 -23.79 39.41 -36.07
N ASP A 663 -23.12 39.44 -37.21
CA ASP A 663 -23.39 40.39 -38.27
C ASP A 663 -24.68 40.04 -39.01
N SER A 664 -25.41 41.06 -39.44
CA SER A 664 -26.61 40.90 -40.27
C SER A 664 -26.25 40.94 -41.75
N ALA A 665 -26.97 40.17 -42.56
CA ALA A 665 -26.86 40.24 -44.01
C ALA A 665 -27.23 41.66 -44.52
N PRO A 666 -26.68 42.11 -45.66
CA PRO A 666 -27.02 43.39 -46.26
C PRO A 666 -28.53 43.52 -46.53
N THR A 667 -29.09 44.71 -46.34
CA THR A 667 -30.49 45.02 -46.65
C THR A 667 -30.68 45.73 -48.00
N ALA A 668 -29.58 46.08 -48.66
CA ALA A 668 -29.54 46.71 -49.97
C ALA A 668 -28.29 46.24 -50.74
N ASN A 669 -28.30 46.41 -52.07
CA ASN A 669 -27.21 45.97 -52.95
C ASN A 669 -25.84 46.45 -52.44
N THR A 670 -25.00 45.50 -52.04
CA THR A 670 -23.72 45.74 -51.38
C THR A 670 -22.65 44.85 -52.02
N GLY A 671 -21.65 45.46 -52.62
CA GLY A 671 -20.49 44.73 -53.15
C GLY A 671 -19.68 44.07 -52.04
N ILE A 672 -19.22 42.84 -52.27
CA ILE A 672 -18.51 42.04 -51.25
C ILE A 672 -16.98 42.07 -51.37
N GLY A 673 -16.44 42.84 -52.32
CA GLY A 673 -15.00 42.80 -52.65
C GLY A 673 -14.08 43.11 -51.47
N ASP A 674 -14.42 44.14 -50.70
CA ASP A 674 -13.59 44.61 -49.58
C ASP A 674 -13.78 43.78 -48.31
N TRP A 675 -14.58 42.71 -48.35
CA TRP A 675 -14.80 41.84 -47.19
C TRP A 675 -13.72 40.77 -47.03
N PHE A 676 -12.91 40.50 -48.06
CA PHE A 676 -11.99 39.36 -48.06
C PHE A 676 -10.53 39.82 -48.09
N THR A 677 -9.77 39.40 -47.08
CA THR A 677 -8.31 39.66 -46.98
C THR A 677 -7.54 38.37 -47.20
N LYS A 678 -6.49 38.40 -48.02
CA LYS A 678 -5.66 37.20 -48.29
C LYS A 678 -5.00 36.70 -47.01
N SER A 679 -5.21 35.43 -46.71
CA SER A 679 -4.60 34.74 -45.57
C SER A 679 -4.57 33.24 -45.84
N ALA A 680 -3.41 32.60 -45.69
CA ALA A 680 -3.31 31.16 -45.83
C ALA A 680 -4.10 30.45 -44.71
N ASN A 681 -4.89 29.43 -45.06
CA ASN A 681 -5.71 28.66 -44.13
C ASN A 681 -6.79 29.48 -43.37
N GLY A 682 -7.27 30.57 -43.96
CA GLY A 682 -8.30 31.40 -43.32
C GLY A 682 -9.72 30.80 -43.34
N GLY A 683 -9.91 29.58 -43.87
CA GLY A 683 -11.20 28.90 -43.96
C GLY A 683 -12.08 29.38 -45.12
N VAL A 684 -11.75 30.53 -45.72
CA VAL A 684 -12.56 31.18 -46.74
C VAL A 684 -11.85 31.20 -48.09
N GLU A 685 -12.61 31.01 -49.16
CA GLU A 685 -12.15 31.25 -50.52
C GLU A 685 -13.03 32.31 -51.21
N TYR A 686 -12.42 33.18 -52.00
CA TYR A 686 -13.07 34.30 -52.65
C TYR A 686 -12.69 34.43 -54.11
N GLY A 687 -13.69 34.55 -54.98
CA GLY A 687 -13.53 34.79 -56.41
C GLY A 687 -14.20 36.09 -56.86
N SER A 688 -13.50 36.87 -57.68
CA SER A 688 -13.98 38.13 -58.25
C SER A 688 -13.81 38.14 -59.76
N TRP A 689 -14.91 38.27 -60.49
CA TRP A 689 -14.93 38.28 -61.95
C TRP A 689 -15.75 39.44 -62.49
N SER A 690 -15.24 40.07 -63.55
CA SER A 690 -15.89 41.16 -64.26
C SER A 690 -15.88 40.87 -65.77
N HIS A 691 -17.06 40.90 -66.38
CA HIS A 691 -17.25 40.58 -67.79
C HIS A 691 -17.83 41.77 -68.56
N LYS A 692 -17.48 41.87 -69.84
CA LYS A 692 -17.93 42.95 -70.76
C LYS A 692 -18.65 42.40 -71.99
N SER A 693 -19.28 41.23 -71.87
CA SER A 693 -19.94 40.53 -72.99
C SER A 693 -21.40 40.20 -72.67
N ASN A 694 -22.15 39.80 -73.72
CA ASN A 694 -23.53 39.28 -73.60
C ASN A 694 -23.57 37.76 -73.34
N ALA A 695 -22.45 37.13 -72.97
CA ALA A 695 -22.36 35.69 -72.79
C ALA A 695 -22.99 35.22 -71.47
N LYS A 696 -23.23 33.90 -71.41
CA LYS A 696 -23.47 33.17 -70.18
C LYS A 696 -22.11 32.86 -69.55
N ASP A 697 -21.94 33.22 -68.28
CA ASP A 697 -20.72 32.96 -67.52
C ASP A 697 -21.01 32.14 -66.26
N SER A 698 -20.11 31.21 -65.96
CA SER A 698 -20.20 30.30 -64.82
C SER A 698 -18.91 30.31 -64.02
N HIS A 699 -19.00 30.48 -62.70
CA HIS A 699 -17.85 30.46 -61.79
C HIS A 699 -18.09 29.55 -60.60
N THR A 700 -17.01 28.91 -60.14
CA THR A 700 -17.03 28.00 -58.99
C THR A 700 -15.98 28.42 -57.98
N VAL A 701 -16.36 28.48 -56.71
CA VAL A 701 -15.45 28.70 -55.58
C VAL A 701 -15.59 27.55 -54.60
N ASN A 702 -14.44 27.00 -54.18
CA ASN A 702 -14.35 25.96 -53.17
C ASN A 702 -13.70 26.56 -51.92
N GLY A 703 -14.51 26.79 -50.88
CA GLY A 703 -14.07 27.25 -49.57
C GLY A 703 -13.31 26.19 -48.78
N GLY A 704 -13.02 26.51 -47.52
CA GLY A 704 -12.29 25.65 -46.60
C GLY A 704 -13.08 24.45 -46.06
N THR A 705 -12.47 23.80 -45.07
CA THR A 705 -13.00 22.65 -44.33
C THR A 705 -13.18 23.00 -42.86
N GLY A 706 -14.42 22.90 -42.37
CA GLY A 706 -14.76 23.01 -40.96
C GLY A 706 -14.74 21.64 -40.29
N THR A 707 -14.14 21.52 -39.11
CA THR A 707 -14.14 20.29 -38.30
C THR A 707 -14.97 20.52 -37.04
N VAL A 708 -15.92 19.62 -36.79
CA VAL A 708 -16.75 19.62 -35.58
C VAL A 708 -16.70 18.24 -34.93
N TYR A 709 -16.58 18.20 -33.62
CA TYR A 709 -16.73 16.98 -32.82
C TYR A 709 -18.18 16.86 -32.32
N VAL A 710 -18.72 15.65 -32.39
CA VAL A 710 -20.13 15.38 -32.12
C VAL A 710 -20.22 14.32 -31.03
N ASP A 711 -20.79 14.70 -29.88
CA ASP A 711 -21.11 13.75 -28.82
C ASP A 711 -22.25 12.81 -29.27
N SER A 712 -21.87 11.70 -29.89
CA SER A 712 -22.80 10.74 -30.48
C SER A 712 -23.58 9.96 -29.44
N SER A 713 -23.21 10.04 -28.16
CA SER A 713 -23.98 9.42 -27.08
C SER A 713 -25.28 10.18 -26.75
N ARG A 714 -25.47 11.40 -27.29
CA ARG A 714 -26.71 12.18 -27.19
C ARG A 714 -27.21 12.75 -28.52
N ILE A 715 -26.31 13.17 -29.41
CA ILE A 715 -26.67 13.85 -30.66
C ILE A 715 -27.04 12.79 -31.70
N THR A 716 -28.25 12.91 -32.25
CA THR A 716 -28.77 12.07 -33.35
C THR A 716 -28.93 12.85 -34.64
N ASN A 717 -28.72 14.18 -34.62
CA ASN A 717 -28.66 15.01 -35.81
C ASN A 717 -27.73 16.21 -35.60
N LEU A 718 -26.92 16.56 -36.60
CA LEU A 718 -25.99 17.72 -36.52
C LEU A 718 -26.70 19.06 -36.21
N ASN A 719 -27.99 19.21 -36.50
CA ASN A 719 -28.74 20.42 -36.18
C ASN A 719 -28.99 20.59 -34.66
N GLN A 720 -28.61 19.60 -33.85
CA GLN A 720 -28.65 19.64 -32.39
C GLN A 720 -27.32 20.12 -31.78
N VAL A 721 -26.27 20.32 -32.57
CA VAL A 721 -25.01 20.90 -32.11
C VAL A 721 -25.17 22.43 -31.97
N PRO A 722 -24.94 23.02 -30.79
CA PRO A 722 -25.03 24.47 -30.60
C PRO A 722 -24.11 25.21 -31.56
N ASN A 723 -24.58 26.37 -32.06
CA ASN A 723 -23.86 27.24 -32.99
C ASN A 723 -23.53 26.68 -34.38
N LEU A 724 -23.65 25.36 -34.63
CA LEU A 724 -23.37 24.76 -35.94
C LEU A 724 -24.47 25.11 -36.96
N LYS A 725 -24.15 25.96 -37.93
CA LYS A 725 -25.11 26.46 -38.93
C LYS A 725 -24.47 26.59 -40.29
N ILE A 726 -25.30 26.48 -41.33
CA ILE A 726 -24.99 26.90 -42.69
C ILE A 726 -25.90 28.06 -43.09
N GLY A 727 -25.38 28.97 -43.92
CA GLY A 727 -26.17 30.07 -44.44
C GLY A 727 -25.72 30.55 -45.81
N TYR A 728 -26.60 31.32 -46.44
CA TYR A 728 -26.33 31.96 -47.73
C TYR A 728 -26.83 33.39 -47.70
N TRP A 729 -25.93 34.33 -47.94
CA TRP A 729 -26.24 35.75 -48.12
C TRP A 729 -26.18 36.10 -49.60
N GLN A 730 -27.28 36.65 -50.13
CA GLN A 730 -27.27 37.35 -51.41
C GLN A 730 -26.97 38.83 -51.10
N CYS A 731 -25.86 39.34 -51.61
CA CYS A 731 -25.35 40.65 -51.18
C CYS A 731 -25.62 41.74 -52.22
N ASP A 732 -25.49 41.41 -53.51
CA ASP A 732 -25.75 42.34 -54.60
C ASP A 732 -26.35 41.58 -55.77
N ILE A 733 -27.44 42.14 -56.31
CA ILE A 733 -28.13 41.60 -57.47
C ILE A 733 -28.64 42.73 -58.35
N GLN A 734 -28.39 42.58 -59.65
CA GLN A 734 -28.99 43.41 -60.68
C GLN A 734 -29.37 42.51 -61.84
N GLY A 735 -30.57 42.72 -62.39
CA GLY A 735 -31.11 41.79 -63.38
C GLY A 735 -32.63 41.79 -63.33
N ASP A 736 -33.15 40.61 -63.04
CA ASP A 736 -34.49 40.22 -62.62
C ASP A 736 -34.70 40.34 -61.09
N ASP A 737 -33.76 40.98 -60.38
CA ASP A 737 -33.80 41.31 -58.95
C ASP A 737 -33.99 40.11 -58.00
N VAL A 738 -33.85 38.89 -58.51
CA VAL A 738 -33.96 37.63 -57.78
C VAL A 738 -32.90 36.63 -58.27
N ALA A 739 -32.12 36.07 -57.35
CA ALA A 739 -31.19 34.98 -57.62
C ALA A 739 -31.90 33.65 -57.36
N SER A 740 -32.21 32.93 -58.44
CA SER A 740 -32.84 31.60 -58.35
C SER A 740 -31.78 30.51 -58.21
N GLY A 741 -32.06 29.40 -57.54
CA GLY A 741 -31.06 28.35 -57.39
C GLY A 741 -31.37 27.29 -56.33
N TYR A 742 -30.34 26.77 -55.67
CA TYR A 742 -30.48 25.76 -54.62
C TYR A 742 -29.30 25.73 -53.65
N ILE A 743 -29.52 25.09 -52.49
CA ILE A 743 -28.48 24.57 -51.61
C ILE A 743 -28.63 23.05 -51.57
N LYS A 744 -27.53 22.33 -51.72
CA LYS A 744 -27.44 20.87 -51.69
C LYS A 744 -26.38 20.41 -50.69
N GLN A 745 -26.61 19.23 -50.15
CA GLN A 745 -25.70 18.52 -49.25
C GLN A 745 -25.32 17.19 -49.88
N THR A 746 -24.04 16.88 -49.94
CA THR A 746 -23.50 15.62 -50.44
C THR A 746 -22.75 14.89 -49.33
N VAL A 747 -23.13 13.64 -49.07
CA VAL A 747 -22.51 12.77 -48.05
C VAL A 747 -22.39 11.36 -48.61
N ASP A 748 -21.22 10.73 -48.48
CA ASP A 748 -20.95 9.36 -48.95
C ASP A 748 -21.43 9.13 -50.40
N GLY A 749 -21.21 10.12 -51.27
CA GLY A 749 -21.61 10.09 -52.69
C GLY A 749 -23.09 10.39 -52.98
N THR A 750 -23.95 10.45 -51.95
CA THR A 750 -25.39 10.77 -52.10
C THR A 750 -25.61 12.27 -51.95
N THR A 751 -26.39 12.87 -52.87
CA THR A 751 -26.69 14.32 -52.85
C THR A 751 -28.16 14.58 -52.63
N THR A 752 -28.48 15.46 -51.68
CA THR A 752 -29.85 15.85 -51.32
C THR A 752 -30.01 17.37 -51.42
N THR A 753 -31.15 17.84 -51.93
CA THR A 753 -31.49 19.27 -51.93
C THR A 753 -31.92 19.68 -50.53
N VAL A 754 -31.21 20.65 -49.94
CA VAL A 754 -31.52 21.24 -48.64
C VAL A 754 -32.62 22.28 -48.80
N THR A 755 -32.50 23.16 -49.80
CA THR A 755 -33.54 24.14 -50.15
C THR A 755 -33.39 24.60 -51.61
N ASN A 756 -34.48 25.07 -52.20
CA ASN A 756 -34.43 25.87 -53.43
C ASN A 756 -34.34 27.35 -53.07
N LEU A 757 -33.54 28.11 -53.82
CA LEU A 757 -33.32 29.53 -53.60
C LEU A 757 -34.16 30.37 -54.57
N SER A 758 -34.76 31.42 -54.03
CA SER A 758 -35.35 32.55 -54.76
C SER A 758 -34.96 33.82 -53.99
N ALA A 759 -33.67 34.13 -54.02
CA ALA A 759 -33.02 35.04 -53.09
C ALA A 759 -33.06 36.49 -53.60
N LYS A 760 -33.61 37.39 -52.79
CA LYS A 760 -33.35 38.83 -52.88
C LYS A 760 -32.15 39.19 -51.99
N VAL A 761 -31.67 40.42 -52.09
CA VAL A 761 -30.62 40.91 -51.19
C VAL A 761 -31.02 40.67 -49.73
N GLY A 762 -30.13 40.04 -48.97
CA GLY A 762 -30.35 39.64 -47.59
C GLY A 762 -29.94 38.19 -47.30
N SER A 763 -30.31 37.73 -46.11
CA SER A 763 -30.09 36.36 -45.67
C SER A 763 -31.12 35.44 -46.31
N ALA A 764 -30.76 34.76 -47.41
CA ALA A 764 -31.65 33.87 -48.12
C ALA A 764 -31.80 32.49 -47.45
N TYR A 765 -30.80 32.09 -46.65
CA TYR A 765 -30.85 30.85 -45.87
C TYR A 765 -29.98 30.98 -44.63
N SER A 766 -30.46 30.49 -43.48
CA SER A 766 -29.68 30.38 -42.25
C SER A 766 -30.34 29.35 -41.35
N ASN A 767 -29.78 28.13 -41.30
CA ASN A 767 -30.34 27.03 -40.51
C ASN A 767 -29.25 26.09 -39.99
N GLY A 768 -29.59 25.29 -38.97
CA GLY A 768 -28.76 24.19 -38.52
C GLY A 768 -28.59 23.12 -39.61
N ILE A 769 -27.49 22.37 -39.54
CA ILE A 769 -27.15 21.38 -40.56
C ILE A 769 -27.90 20.09 -40.28
N SER A 770 -28.84 19.70 -41.14
CA SER A 770 -29.60 18.45 -40.93
C SER A 770 -28.85 17.24 -41.48
N TYR A 771 -28.25 16.45 -40.60
CA TYR A 771 -27.67 15.15 -40.95
C TYR A 771 -27.84 14.18 -39.77
N ALA A 772 -28.64 13.13 -39.99
CA ALA A 772 -28.98 12.17 -38.96
C ALA A 772 -27.84 11.15 -38.74
N ASN A 773 -27.63 10.78 -37.48
CA ASN A 773 -26.72 9.72 -37.06
C ASN A 773 -27.37 8.84 -35.97
N LYS A 774 -26.79 7.67 -35.74
CA LYS A 774 -27.21 6.79 -34.64
C LYS A 774 -26.53 7.20 -33.33
N ILE A 775 -27.21 6.93 -32.21
CA ILE A 775 -26.59 7.00 -30.88
C ILE A 775 -25.38 6.06 -30.85
N GLY A 776 -24.27 6.53 -30.27
CA GLY A 776 -23.02 5.78 -30.17
C GLY A 776 -22.24 5.66 -31.48
N ALA A 777 -22.57 6.44 -32.51
CA ALA A 777 -21.79 6.47 -33.74
C ALA A 777 -20.33 6.89 -33.49
N GLU A 778 -19.40 6.38 -34.29
CA GLU A 778 -17.98 6.70 -34.21
C GLU A 778 -17.39 6.98 -35.59
N GLY A 779 -16.27 7.69 -35.60
CA GLY A 779 -15.51 8.01 -36.81
C GLY A 779 -15.93 9.33 -37.48
N THR A 780 -15.34 9.61 -38.63
CA THR A 780 -15.52 10.89 -39.34
C THR A 780 -16.47 10.75 -40.52
N LYS A 781 -17.43 11.67 -40.64
CA LYS A 781 -18.25 11.87 -41.83
C LYS A 781 -17.92 13.19 -42.51
N LYS A 782 -17.65 13.10 -43.81
CA LYS A 782 -17.37 14.26 -44.66
C LYS A 782 -18.63 14.68 -45.41
N LEU A 783 -19.09 15.89 -45.16
CA LEU A 783 -20.21 16.52 -45.82
C LEU A 783 -19.67 17.62 -46.75
N THR A 784 -20.17 17.68 -47.98
CA THR A 784 -19.94 18.83 -48.87
C THR A 784 -21.25 19.61 -49.01
N ILE A 785 -21.25 20.88 -48.63
CA ILE A 785 -22.40 21.76 -48.84
C ILE A 785 -22.11 22.58 -50.09
N SER A 786 -23.03 22.52 -51.05
CA SER A 786 -22.93 23.26 -52.31
C SER A 786 -24.12 24.19 -52.46
N ALA A 787 -23.89 25.40 -52.96
CA ALA A 787 -24.95 26.33 -53.37
C ALA A 787 -24.78 26.68 -54.84
N TYR A 788 -25.91 26.90 -55.51
CA TYR A 788 -25.97 27.41 -56.86
C TYR A 788 -26.93 28.58 -56.91
N THR A 789 -26.56 29.65 -57.61
CA THR A 789 -27.43 30.79 -57.89
C THR A 789 -27.29 31.29 -59.31
N ILE A 790 -28.41 31.69 -59.92
CA ILE A 790 -28.49 32.31 -61.23
C ILE A 790 -29.33 33.59 -61.18
N THR A 791 -28.84 34.63 -61.85
CA THR A 791 -29.55 35.88 -62.12
C THR A 791 -29.62 36.09 -63.63
N LEU A 792 -30.78 36.52 -64.15
CA LEU A 792 -31.03 36.71 -65.58
C LEU A 792 -31.27 38.19 -65.91
N ARG A 793 -30.95 38.58 -67.15
CA ARG A 793 -31.48 39.81 -67.74
C ARG A 793 -31.58 39.63 -69.24
N GLY A 794 -32.79 39.37 -69.72
CA GLY A 794 -33.00 38.94 -71.11
C GLY A 794 -32.22 37.65 -71.41
N LYS A 795 -31.24 37.72 -72.32
CA LYS A 795 -30.37 36.58 -72.68
C LYS A 795 -29.13 36.39 -71.78
N ARG A 796 -28.86 37.33 -70.85
CA ARG A 796 -27.66 37.32 -69.98
C ARG A 796 -27.90 36.48 -68.72
N GLN A 797 -26.85 35.78 -68.25
CA GLN A 797 -26.94 34.88 -67.10
C GLN A 797 -25.63 34.84 -66.30
N ASN A 798 -25.70 35.07 -64.99
CA ASN A 798 -24.58 34.90 -64.05
C ASN A 798 -24.81 33.64 -63.20
N ASN A 799 -24.00 32.60 -63.41
CA ASN A 799 -24.12 31.31 -62.73
C ASN A 799 -22.99 31.19 -61.69
N ASN A 800 -23.34 31.12 -60.41
CA ASN A 800 -22.36 30.97 -59.34
C ASN A 800 -22.54 29.63 -58.63
N TYR A 801 -21.44 28.91 -58.43
CA TYR A 801 -21.36 27.67 -57.67
C TYR A 801 -20.42 27.84 -56.47
N TYR A 802 -20.92 27.55 -55.28
CA TYR A 802 -20.20 27.72 -54.02
C TYR A 802 -20.10 26.36 -53.33
N ASN A 803 -18.94 25.99 -52.81
CA ASN A 803 -18.76 24.73 -52.08
C ASN A 803 -18.01 24.96 -50.77
N VAL A 804 -18.42 24.31 -49.68
CA VAL A 804 -17.66 24.20 -48.43
C VAL A 804 -17.68 22.77 -47.92
N THR A 805 -16.65 22.38 -47.16
CA THR A 805 -16.52 21.02 -46.61
C THR A 805 -16.69 21.03 -45.09
N ILE A 806 -17.33 20.00 -44.56
CA ILE A 806 -17.50 19.79 -43.12
C ILE A 806 -17.07 18.36 -42.77
N ASN A 807 -16.20 18.22 -41.78
CA ASN A 807 -15.83 16.95 -41.16
C ASN A 807 -16.52 16.87 -39.79
N ALA A 808 -17.51 15.99 -39.68
CA ALA A 808 -18.18 15.66 -38.42
C ALA A 808 -17.50 14.43 -37.80
N ASN A 809 -16.80 14.61 -36.69
CA ASN A 809 -16.12 13.55 -35.93
C ASN A 809 -17.04 13.07 -34.80
N TYR A 810 -17.61 11.89 -34.94
CA TYR A 810 -18.48 11.31 -33.92
C TYR A 810 -17.64 10.65 -32.82
N VAL A 811 -17.93 11.04 -31.57
CA VAL A 811 -17.25 10.57 -30.36
C VAL A 811 -18.30 10.07 -29.38
N ASN A 812 -18.22 8.79 -29.03
CA ASN A 812 -19.15 8.18 -28.08
C ASN A 812 -18.65 8.39 -26.64
N LYS A 813 -19.40 9.18 -25.85
CA LYS A 813 -19.10 9.45 -24.44
C LYS A 813 -19.94 8.64 -23.45
N ALA A 814 -20.67 7.63 -23.90
CA ALA A 814 -21.64 6.91 -23.07
C ALA A 814 -21.01 6.26 -21.83
N GLU A 815 -19.89 5.55 -21.99
CA GLU A 815 -19.22 4.85 -20.88
C GLU A 815 -18.65 5.83 -19.85
N LEU A 816 -17.94 6.87 -20.31
CA LEU A 816 -17.45 7.94 -19.44
C LEU A 816 -18.60 8.63 -18.69
N ARG A 817 -19.73 8.88 -19.35
CA ARG A 817 -20.91 9.48 -18.70
C ARG A 817 -21.52 8.55 -17.66
N THR A 818 -21.63 7.26 -17.94
CA THR A 818 -22.12 6.28 -16.97
C THR A 818 -21.23 6.24 -15.74
N ALA A 819 -19.91 6.18 -15.92
CA ALA A 819 -18.94 6.22 -14.83
C ALA A 819 -19.00 7.54 -14.05
N TYR A 820 -19.06 8.68 -14.76
CA TYR A 820 -19.18 10.01 -14.14
C TYR A 820 -20.46 10.13 -13.33
N ASN A 821 -21.60 9.69 -13.88
CA ASN A 821 -22.89 9.68 -13.19
C ASN A 821 -22.83 8.82 -11.94
N ALA A 822 -22.29 7.60 -12.02
CA ALA A 822 -22.12 6.74 -10.86
C ALA A 822 -21.28 7.42 -9.77
N ALA A 823 -20.18 8.06 -10.16
CA ALA A 823 -19.29 8.77 -9.26
C ALA A 823 -20.00 9.93 -8.54
N ILE A 824 -20.76 10.78 -9.26
CA ILE A 824 -21.48 11.90 -8.62
C ILE A 824 -22.67 11.41 -7.80
N CYS A 825 -23.25 10.25 -8.12
CA CYS A 825 -24.38 9.64 -7.40
C CYS A 825 -23.99 9.13 -5.99
N SER A 826 -22.71 8.83 -5.77
CA SER A 826 -22.17 8.23 -4.54
C SER A 826 -21.19 9.11 -3.77
N ALA A 827 -20.77 10.25 -4.33
CA ALA A 827 -19.80 11.16 -3.71
C ALA A 827 -20.39 11.95 -2.53
N TYR A 828 -20.39 11.35 -1.34
CA TYR A 828 -20.42 12.11 -0.10
C TYR A 828 -18.97 12.33 0.39
N GLU A 829 -18.48 13.57 0.39
CA GLU A 829 -17.15 13.91 0.91
C GLU A 829 -17.22 14.21 2.44
N MET A 830 -16.75 13.30 3.30
CA MET A 830 -16.40 13.58 4.72
C MET A 830 -14.91 13.95 4.89
N ALA A 831 -14.05 13.53 3.95
CA ALA A 831 -12.61 13.77 3.94
C ALA A 831 -12.07 13.80 2.50
N ASP A 832 -11.08 14.66 2.24
CA ASP A 832 -10.53 14.97 0.92
C ASP A 832 -9.60 13.84 0.41
N ASN A 833 -10.06 13.09 -0.59
CA ASN A 833 -9.19 12.19 -1.36
C ASN A 833 -8.79 12.89 -2.67
N GLY A 834 -7.64 13.56 -2.65
CA GLY A 834 -7.16 14.39 -3.77
C GLY A 834 -7.03 13.65 -5.11
N ALA A 835 -6.82 12.32 -5.10
CA ALA A 835 -6.76 11.52 -6.33
C ALA A 835 -8.14 11.35 -6.98
N TYR A 836 -9.16 11.03 -6.17
CA TYR A 836 -10.55 10.91 -6.63
C TYR A 836 -11.08 12.25 -7.15
N THR A 837 -10.89 13.33 -6.39
CA THR A 837 -11.38 14.66 -6.77
C THR A 837 -10.76 15.15 -8.09
N THR A 838 -9.47 14.84 -8.31
CA THR A 838 -8.78 15.13 -9.57
C THR A 838 -9.34 14.31 -10.73
N ALA A 839 -9.55 13.00 -10.53
CA ALA A 839 -10.12 12.13 -11.56
C ALA A 839 -11.54 12.53 -11.95
N LEU A 840 -12.38 12.89 -10.96
CA LEU A 840 -13.74 13.38 -11.19
C LEU A 840 -13.77 14.69 -11.97
N MET A 841 -12.89 15.65 -11.62
CA MET A 841 -12.75 16.92 -12.36
C MET A 841 -12.36 16.67 -13.82
N ASN A 842 -11.39 15.79 -14.06
CA ASN A 842 -10.92 15.46 -15.41
C ASN A 842 -12.02 14.78 -16.23
N ALA A 843 -12.75 13.84 -15.64
CA ALA A 843 -13.89 13.20 -16.30
C ALA A 843 -14.98 14.20 -16.67
N GLY A 844 -15.37 15.10 -15.76
CA GLY A 844 -16.35 16.16 -16.06
C GLY A 844 -15.88 17.13 -17.13
N THR A 845 -14.58 17.48 -17.13
CA THR A 845 -13.94 18.33 -18.15
C THR A 845 -14.05 17.70 -19.54
N VAL A 846 -13.64 16.44 -19.68
CA VAL A 846 -13.65 15.73 -20.96
C VAL A 846 -15.07 15.44 -21.43
N LEU A 847 -15.98 15.11 -20.50
CA LEU A 847 -17.38 14.89 -20.81
C LEU A 847 -18.02 16.16 -21.39
N GLY A 848 -17.77 17.31 -20.74
CA GLY A 848 -18.29 18.61 -21.14
C GLY A 848 -17.58 19.27 -22.33
N ASN A 849 -16.35 18.89 -22.66
CA ASN A 849 -15.62 19.50 -23.76
C ASN A 849 -16.20 19.08 -25.12
N PRO A 850 -16.77 20.00 -25.92
CA PRO A 850 -17.35 19.66 -27.21
C PRO A 850 -16.31 19.15 -28.21
N ALA A 851 -15.05 19.58 -28.09
CA ALA A 851 -13.95 19.18 -28.97
C ALA A 851 -13.18 17.93 -28.49
N ALA A 852 -13.64 17.25 -27.43
CA ALA A 852 -12.95 16.09 -26.89
C ALA A 852 -12.87 14.95 -27.91
N THR A 853 -11.68 14.37 -28.02
CA THR A 853 -11.37 13.21 -28.87
C THR A 853 -11.75 11.89 -28.18
N ALA A 854 -11.92 10.83 -28.96
CA ALA A 854 -12.17 9.48 -28.42
C ALA A 854 -11.06 9.01 -27.46
N SER A 855 -9.80 9.40 -27.72
CA SER A 855 -8.66 9.06 -26.85
C SER A 855 -8.79 9.73 -25.49
N GLU A 856 -9.11 11.03 -25.45
CA GLU A 856 -9.28 11.76 -24.18
C GLU A 856 -10.43 11.18 -23.36
N VAL A 857 -11.53 10.78 -24.03
CA VAL A 857 -12.68 10.11 -23.39
C VAL A 857 -12.25 8.79 -22.73
N SER A 858 -11.52 7.94 -23.46
CA SER A 858 -11.02 6.67 -22.93
C SER A 858 -10.05 6.87 -21.76
N THR A 859 -9.09 7.80 -21.87
CA THR A 859 -8.15 8.11 -20.80
C THR A 859 -8.85 8.61 -19.54
N ALA A 860 -9.82 9.51 -19.68
CA ALA A 860 -10.59 10.03 -18.55
C ALA A 860 -11.45 8.94 -17.89
N TYR A 861 -12.02 8.03 -18.68
CA TYR A 861 -12.78 6.89 -18.17
C TYR A 861 -11.90 5.98 -17.30
N THR A 862 -10.75 5.55 -17.82
CA THR A 862 -9.83 4.68 -17.08
C THR A 862 -9.33 5.36 -15.80
N ALA A 863 -8.98 6.64 -15.85
CA ALA A 863 -8.53 7.38 -14.68
C ALA A 863 -9.62 7.49 -13.60
N LEU A 864 -10.88 7.68 -14.00
CA LEU A 864 -12.01 7.73 -13.08
C LEU A 864 -12.30 6.37 -12.47
N ILE A 865 -12.32 5.30 -13.26
CA ILE A 865 -12.57 3.94 -12.76
C ILE A 865 -11.49 3.49 -11.78
N ASN A 866 -10.22 3.82 -12.03
CA ASN A 866 -9.12 3.47 -11.11
C ASN A 866 -9.17 4.25 -9.78
N ALA A 867 -9.90 5.37 -9.74
CA ALA A 867 -10.00 6.22 -8.55
C ALA A 867 -11.27 5.94 -7.72
N ILE A 868 -12.24 5.21 -8.27
CA ILE A 868 -13.47 4.72 -7.60
C ILE A 868 -13.16 3.37 -6.96
#